data_AF-A0A2N7CYI1-F1
#
_entry.id   AF-A0A2N7CYI1-F1
#
_cell.length_a   1.000
_cell.length_b   1.000
_cell.length_c   1.000
_cell.angle_alpha   90.00
_cell.angle_beta   90.00
_cell.angle_gamma   90.00
#
_symmetry.space_group_name_H-M   'P 1'
#
loop_
_entity.id
_entity.type
_entity.pdbx_description
1 polymer ?
#
loop_
_entity_poly.entity_id
_entity_poly.type
_entity_poly.pdbx_seq_one_letter_code
_entity_poly.pdbx_strand_id
1 'polypeptide(L)'
;MIKRGKTIKAPPVFISILISMLTLFSTIAPTRAQTNSDPIGEGIQLIQQGQLRAAKAQLATAHPPYQGEALFLSARIAEFEHNWAQAMSDYRVYLSQNPFSVHRLEARAAFALLRVYKDDPLLGDYVNLLQLRDKNAVSQMQQFSARLYASKPNQPLAIRGQLLTAHSLLELNQQPKQALTLYRSIAKATIDMEADWHIQALFGAMFSALRNNQIGIALELFTQLQAKLDSNWGNRNSLLARSWQQRLDAMTFMFELQKKKLEPSKPPFLWGIGARLLLDQPVGSGKNFSPIWNTLSAHDLEVRSVTLWITQNNDWHWIRADLLRGAHANGYIPMINYWFFGDQISPEYVQANRERYLDEVKTKLIPLLRELPQAYLVLEPEFNKHGIENWEGWDPLMLEVISLIRQQAPQIKIGLGLGDWDQPGSEPSFNSAQQSIEASDFVASMLMLSSYTERAHTAPDWSPWVRALRLGERLQKRFNKPWMLAYLSIASQPDWEVQQANELQKLNFYLPMLQTLDLFALNWFSLTDEPEQQGWFSDAEKSFGLLDAHYHPKQALTTYIQLTTPHTAALRPPEVTLFSVADITDTAFAALQIKAEFTHWSRWDIMISHEDNVWVSRGAGDALSLDWYGQMLPLWASSGPLSVTLKLDGYVVKEIETSWKGLQDARVNINEAIKLDTWHTWQYPLVNQIDAAQFGQPKSGAIEVVTSGITPDQLDSLYIGVIDSHGFYQTLSAAGYAYSNETTTAIYLPLSDLRQEWVKYENGTPRWRNTSIGDIAVVLQNNSPLSLSFRVNSIQLLAK
;
A
#
# COMPACT_ATOMS: atom_id res chain seq x y z
N MET A 1 -62.24 41.70 -21.59
CA MET A 1 -63.42 40.99 -22.15
C MET A 1 -63.14 39.49 -22.13
N ILE A 2 -63.57 38.78 -21.09
CA ILE A 2 -64.74 37.86 -21.03
C ILE A 2 -64.51 36.46 -21.65
N LYS A 3 -64.25 35.51 -20.73
CA LYS A 3 -64.80 34.15 -20.51
C LYS A 3 -64.99 33.15 -21.67
N ARG A 4 -64.52 31.91 -21.44
CA ARG A 4 -65.21 30.68 -20.96
C ARG A 4 -64.17 29.52 -21.00
N GLY A 5 -64.01 28.57 -20.07
CA GLY A 5 -64.82 28.05 -18.99
C GLY A 5 -65.31 26.63 -19.33
N LYS A 6 -64.71 25.56 -18.75
CA LYS A 6 -65.34 24.23 -18.60
C LYS A 6 -64.72 23.43 -17.44
N THR A 7 -65.61 22.77 -16.70
CA THR A 7 -65.53 22.14 -15.37
C THR A 7 -65.79 20.64 -15.47
N ILE A 8 -65.14 19.80 -14.65
CA ILE A 8 -65.56 18.44 -14.26
C ILE A 8 -65.01 18.18 -12.83
N LYS A 9 -65.81 18.31 -11.75
CA LYS A 9 -66.57 17.29 -10.97
C LYS A 9 -65.76 16.19 -10.27
N ALA A 10 -65.65 16.28 -8.94
CA ALA A 10 -65.54 15.17 -7.96
C ALA A 10 -66.99 14.71 -7.56
N PRO A 11 -67.28 13.55 -6.89
CA PRO A 11 -66.75 13.08 -5.58
C PRO A 11 -66.75 11.50 -5.46
N PRO A 12 -66.81 10.79 -4.29
CA PRO A 12 -66.73 11.18 -2.87
C PRO A 12 -65.79 10.35 -1.96
N VAL A 13 -65.64 10.89 -0.75
CA VAL A 13 -65.00 10.37 0.47
C VAL A 13 -65.82 9.20 1.07
N PHE A 14 -65.13 8.17 1.56
CA PHE A 14 -65.60 7.34 2.69
C PHE A 14 -64.47 7.13 3.71
N ILE A 15 -64.80 7.42 4.96
CA ILE A 15 -63.96 7.37 6.16
C ILE A 15 -64.26 6.06 6.91
N SER A 16 -63.21 5.39 7.40
CA SER A 16 -63.19 4.48 8.56
C SER A 16 -61.72 4.36 8.99
N ILE A 17 -61.21 5.13 9.95
CA ILE A 17 -61.28 5.01 11.42
C ILE A 17 -60.59 3.73 11.99
N LEU A 18 -59.38 4.00 12.50
CA LEU A 18 -58.77 3.60 13.78
C LEU A 18 -57.98 2.28 13.97
N ILE A 19 -56.81 2.51 14.60
CA ILE A 19 -56.04 1.64 15.52
C ILE A 19 -55.10 0.62 14.87
N SER A 20 -53.82 1.01 14.74
CA SER A 20 -52.62 0.32 15.27
C SER A 20 -51.35 0.87 14.63
N MET A 21 -50.87 2.04 15.09
CA MET A 21 -49.52 2.53 14.82
C MET A 21 -48.84 2.84 16.14
N LEU A 22 -48.44 1.77 16.83
CA LEU A 22 -47.47 1.77 17.91
C LEU A 22 -46.89 0.36 17.97
N THR A 23 -45.57 0.27 18.09
CA THR A 23 -44.72 -0.93 18.18
C THR A 23 -44.41 -1.68 16.88
N LEU A 24 -43.37 -1.20 16.17
CA LEU A 24 -42.40 -2.03 15.43
C LEU A 24 -41.17 -1.17 15.07
N PHE A 25 -40.52 -0.61 16.08
CA PHE A 25 -39.07 -0.37 15.99
C PHE A 25 -38.41 -1.72 16.25
N SER A 26 -38.41 -2.57 15.23
CA SER A 26 -37.50 -3.70 15.18
C SER A 26 -36.09 -3.13 15.15
N THR A 27 -35.35 -3.40 16.22
CA THR A 27 -33.90 -3.32 16.30
C THR A 27 -33.29 -3.78 14.98
N ILE A 28 -32.77 -2.85 14.19
CA ILE A 28 -31.74 -3.17 13.20
C ILE A 28 -30.51 -3.48 14.05
N ALA A 29 -30.43 -4.73 14.51
CA ALA A 29 -29.13 -5.26 14.87
C ALA A 29 -28.24 -5.05 13.64
N PRO A 30 -26.96 -4.64 13.78
CA PRO A 30 -26.05 -4.69 12.66
C PRO A 30 -26.12 -6.12 12.14
N THR A 31 -26.72 -6.30 10.96
CA THR A 31 -26.63 -7.54 10.22
C THR A 31 -25.14 -7.78 10.14
N ARG A 32 -24.65 -8.81 10.87
CA ARG A 32 -23.35 -9.41 10.57
C ARG A 32 -23.32 -9.46 9.05
N ALA A 33 -22.38 -8.76 8.43
CA ALA A 33 -22.07 -8.99 7.04
C ALA A 33 -21.69 -10.48 7.02
N GLN A 34 -22.65 -11.34 6.68
CA GLN A 34 -22.31 -12.62 6.11
C GLN A 34 -21.57 -12.20 4.86
N THR A 35 -20.25 -12.31 4.91
CA THR A 35 -19.41 -12.29 3.74
C THR A 35 -19.98 -13.38 2.85
N ASN A 36 -20.90 -13.01 1.96
CA ASN A 36 -21.37 -13.90 0.92
C ASN A 36 -20.16 -14.08 0.03
N SER A 37 -19.31 -15.05 0.37
CA SER A 37 -18.27 -15.52 -0.53
C SER A 37 -18.97 -15.84 -1.83
N ASP A 38 -18.51 -15.26 -2.92
CA ASP A 38 -18.99 -15.64 -4.24
C ASP A 38 -18.75 -17.15 -4.39
N PRO A 39 -19.81 -17.99 -4.45
CA PRO A 39 -19.65 -19.43 -4.51
C PRO A 39 -18.77 -19.84 -5.68
N ILE A 40 -18.80 -19.09 -6.79
CA ILE A 40 -18.01 -19.38 -7.98
C ILE A 40 -16.52 -19.11 -7.75
N GLY A 41 -16.17 -17.98 -7.13
CA GLY A 41 -14.79 -17.70 -6.70
C GLY A 41 -14.24 -18.81 -5.79
N GLU A 42 -15.02 -19.22 -4.78
CA GLU A 42 -14.65 -20.35 -3.91
C GLU A 42 -14.48 -21.66 -4.72
N GLY A 43 -15.36 -21.91 -5.69
CA GLY A 43 -15.25 -23.04 -6.61
C GLY A 43 -13.94 -23.05 -7.40
N ILE A 44 -13.47 -21.88 -7.83
CA ILE A 44 -12.19 -21.70 -8.54
C ILE A 44 -11.01 -22.02 -7.61
N GLN A 45 -11.03 -21.56 -6.36
CA GLN A 45 -10.00 -21.95 -5.38
C GLN A 45 -10.00 -23.46 -5.13
N LEU A 46 -11.18 -24.04 -4.93
CA LEU A 46 -11.33 -25.47 -4.63
C LEU A 46 -10.80 -26.35 -5.76
N ILE A 47 -11.09 -26.03 -7.03
CA ILE A 47 -10.56 -26.82 -8.15
C ILE A 47 -9.03 -26.72 -8.24
N GLN A 48 -8.45 -25.58 -7.88
CA GLN A 48 -7.00 -25.39 -7.85
C GLN A 48 -6.32 -26.18 -6.73
N GLN A 49 -6.99 -26.35 -5.59
CA GLN A 49 -6.56 -27.23 -4.51
C GLN A 49 -6.74 -28.72 -4.86
N GLY A 50 -7.37 -29.03 -6.00
CA GLY A 50 -7.68 -30.38 -6.46
C GLY A 50 -8.95 -30.97 -5.82
N GLN A 51 -9.82 -30.12 -5.25
CA GLN A 51 -11.07 -30.51 -4.61
C GLN A 51 -12.23 -30.53 -5.62
N LEU A 52 -12.12 -31.36 -6.66
CA LEU A 52 -13.07 -31.43 -7.79
C LEU A 52 -14.54 -31.54 -7.35
N ARG A 53 -14.85 -32.38 -6.36
CA ARG A 53 -16.23 -32.58 -5.89
C ARG A 53 -16.82 -31.32 -5.27
N ALA A 54 -16.03 -30.59 -4.48
CA ALA A 54 -16.46 -29.35 -3.84
C ALA A 54 -16.63 -28.23 -4.89
N ALA A 55 -15.69 -28.10 -5.83
CA ALA A 55 -15.79 -27.18 -6.94
C ALA A 55 -17.05 -27.40 -7.80
N LYS A 56 -17.41 -28.67 -8.06
CA LYS A 56 -18.68 -29.01 -8.74
C LYS A 56 -19.92 -28.61 -7.95
N ALA A 57 -19.89 -28.77 -6.64
CA ALA A 57 -21.00 -28.34 -5.77
C ALA A 57 -21.18 -26.82 -5.84
N GLN A 58 -20.08 -26.07 -5.87
CA GLN A 58 -20.12 -24.62 -6.04
C GLN A 58 -20.62 -24.22 -7.44
N LEU A 59 -20.15 -24.87 -8.52
CA LEU A 59 -20.66 -24.60 -9.87
C LEU A 59 -22.17 -24.88 -10.00
N ALA A 60 -22.69 -25.88 -9.29
CA ALA A 60 -24.12 -26.23 -9.31
C ALA A 60 -25.03 -25.14 -8.70
N THR A 61 -24.45 -24.15 -8.00
CA THR A 61 -25.19 -22.97 -7.53
C THR A 61 -25.46 -21.97 -8.66
N ALA A 62 -24.70 -22.02 -9.76
CA ALA A 62 -24.95 -21.23 -10.97
C ALA A 62 -25.94 -21.94 -11.90
N HIS A 63 -26.77 -21.14 -12.58
CA HIS A 63 -27.73 -21.66 -13.56
C HIS A 63 -27.15 -21.69 -14.97
N PRO A 64 -27.24 -22.81 -15.71
CA PRO A 64 -26.93 -22.85 -17.13
C PRO A 64 -27.88 -21.97 -17.97
N PRO A 65 -27.42 -21.42 -19.11
CA PRO A 65 -26.06 -21.47 -19.63
C PRO A 65 -25.10 -20.62 -18.78
N TYR A 66 -23.95 -21.19 -18.41
CA TYR A 66 -22.97 -20.48 -17.58
C TYR A 66 -22.43 -19.23 -18.31
N GLN A 67 -22.07 -18.21 -17.53
CA GLN A 67 -21.47 -16.96 -17.99
C GLN A 67 -20.35 -16.53 -17.05
N GLY A 68 -19.42 -15.69 -17.54
CA GLY A 68 -18.34 -15.12 -16.72
C GLY A 68 -17.52 -16.18 -16.01
N GLU A 69 -17.24 -15.97 -14.72
CA GLU A 69 -16.41 -16.87 -13.90
C GLU A 69 -16.97 -18.30 -13.78
N ALA A 70 -18.29 -18.49 -13.91
CA ALA A 70 -18.88 -19.83 -13.90
C ALA A 70 -18.46 -20.65 -15.14
N LEU A 71 -18.26 -20.00 -16.31
CA LEU A 71 -17.69 -20.67 -17.48
C LEU A 71 -16.23 -21.06 -17.26
N PHE A 72 -15.45 -20.18 -16.63
CA PHE A 72 -14.06 -20.48 -16.30
C PHE A 72 -13.97 -21.69 -15.35
N LEU A 73 -14.79 -21.71 -14.29
CA LEU A 73 -14.88 -22.84 -13.37
C LEU A 73 -15.32 -24.13 -14.08
N SER A 74 -16.35 -24.06 -14.95
CA SER A 74 -16.77 -25.20 -15.78
C SER A 74 -15.63 -25.74 -16.64
N ALA A 75 -14.87 -24.85 -17.30
CA ALA A 75 -13.73 -25.24 -18.12
C ALA A 75 -12.64 -25.94 -17.30
N ARG A 76 -12.32 -25.44 -16.10
CA ARG A 76 -11.33 -26.05 -15.19
C ARG A 76 -11.78 -27.41 -14.69
N ILE A 77 -13.06 -27.56 -14.36
CA ILE A 77 -13.64 -28.85 -13.97
C ILE A 77 -13.51 -29.85 -15.14
N ALA A 78 -13.89 -29.45 -16.36
CA ALA A 78 -13.78 -30.32 -17.54
C ALA A 78 -12.32 -30.70 -17.85
N GLU A 79 -11.37 -29.79 -17.67
CA GLU A 79 -9.94 -30.05 -17.82
C GLU A 79 -9.43 -31.07 -16.79
N PHE A 80 -9.84 -30.92 -15.53
CA PHE A 80 -9.50 -31.85 -14.45
C PHE A 80 -10.08 -33.26 -14.70
N GLU A 81 -11.22 -33.35 -15.35
CA GLU A 81 -11.87 -34.61 -15.77
C GLU A 81 -11.37 -35.16 -17.10
N HIS A 82 -10.36 -34.52 -17.70
CA HIS A 82 -9.83 -34.89 -19.01
C HIS A 82 -10.85 -34.81 -20.17
N ASN A 83 -11.93 -34.03 -19.99
CA ASN A 83 -12.89 -33.73 -21.05
C ASN A 83 -12.41 -32.52 -21.88
N TRP A 84 -11.39 -32.75 -22.69
CA TRP A 84 -10.69 -31.71 -23.45
C TRP A 84 -11.59 -30.93 -24.41
N ALA A 85 -12.57 -31.61 -25.02
CA ALA A 85 -13.50 -30.97 -25.93
C ALA A 85 -14.39 -29.96 -25.22
N GLN A 86 -14.94 -30.33 -24.06
CA GLN A 86 -15.76 -29.45 -23.23
C GLN A 86 -14.93 -28.30 -22.67
N ALA A 87 -13.75 -28.59 -22.09
CA ALA A 87 -12.87 -27.56 -21.53
C ALA A 87 -12.49 -26.51 -22.59
N MET A 88 -12.10 -26.96 -23.79
CA MET A 88 -11.77 -26.07 -24.90
C MET A 88 -12.98 -25.24 -25.37
N SER A 89 -14.19 -25.82 -25.37
CA SER A 89 -15.43 -25.12 -25.70
C SER A 89 -15.71 -24.01 -24.69
N ASP A 90 -15.70 -24.34 -23.40
CA ASP A 90 -16.01 -23.41 -22.31
C ASP A 90 -14.99 -22.27 -22.25
N TYR A 91 -13.69 -22.56 -22.36
CA TYR A 91 -12.66 -21.51 -22.46
C TYR A 91 -12.87 -20.60 -23.66
N ARG A 92 -13.26 -21.14 -24.83
CA ARG A 92 -13.53 -20.32 -26.01
C ARG A 92 -14.68 -19.36 -25.76
N VAL A 93 -15.78 -19.84 -25.18
CA VAL A 93 -16.94 -19.01 -24.84
C VAL A 93 -16.55 -17.95 -23.81
N TYR A 94 -15.86 -18.34 -22.74
CA TYR A 94 -15.35 -17.42 -21.72
C TYR A 94 -14.46 -16.31 -22.33
N LEU A 95 -13.48 -16.68 -23.16
CA LEU A 95 -12.58 -15.71 -23.79
C LEU A 95 -13.30 -14.79 -24.79
N SER A 96 -14.36 -15.28 -25.44
CA SER A 96 -15.19 -14.48 -26.36
C SER A 96 -16.02 -13.41 -25.64
N GLN A 97 -16.30 -13.58 -24.35
CA GLN A 97 -17.00 -12.60 -23.52
C GLN A 97 -16.10 -11.42 -23.11
N ASN A 98 -14.79 -11.49 -23.39
CA ASN A 98 -13.80 -10.47 -23.02
C ASN A 98 -13.90 -10.04 -21.52
N PRO A 99 -13.89 -10.99 -20.57
CA PRO A 99 -14.05 -10.69 -19.16
C PRO A 99 -12.90 -9.82 -18.65
N PHE A 100 -13.23 -8.84 -17.81
CA PHE A 100 -12.25 -8.06 -17.04
C PHE A 100 -11.90 -8.84 -15.76
N SER A 101 -11.03 -9.84 -15.91
CA SER A 101 -10.68 -10.78 -14.84
C SER A 101 -9.28 -11.33 -15.05
N VAL A 102 -8.54 -11.53 -13.96
CA VAL A 102 -7.22 -12.17 -13.96
C VAL A 102 -7.25 -13.58 -14.56
N HIS A 103 -8.36 -14.32 -14.40
CA HIS A 103 -8.51 -15.68 -14.92
C HIS A 103 -8.50 -15.75 -16.46
N ARG A 104 -8.67 -14.61 -17.13
CA ARG A 104 -8.51 -14.52 -18.59
C ARG A 104 -7.12 -14.93 -19.07
N LEU A 105 -6.07 -14.62 -18.30
CA LEU A 105 -4.70 -15.00 -18.65
C LEU A 105 -4.51 -16.51 -18.58
N GLU A 106 -4.98 -17.14 -17.49
CA GLU A 106 -4.96 -18.59 -17.31
C GLU A 106 -5.80 -19.29 -18.40
N ALA A 107 -7.01 -18.80 -18.68
CA ALA A 107 -7.87 -19.35 -19.73
C ALA A 107 -7.23 -19.28 -21.13
N ARG A 108 -6.51 -18.20 -21.45
CA ARG A 108 -5.75 -18.09 -22.72
C ARG A 108 -4.65 -19.14 -22.80
N ALA A 109 -3.89 -19.33 -21.72
CA ALA A 109 -2.81 -20.32 -21.67
C ALA A 109 -3.36 -21.75 -21.79
N ALA A 110 -4.41 -22.09 -21.03
CA ALA A 110 -5.07 -23.39 -21.06
C ALA A 110 -5.70 -23.67 -22.44
N PHE A 111 -6.42 -22.71 -23.02
CA PHE A 111 -6.99 -22.84 -24.37
C PHE A 111 -5.90 -23.07 -25.42
N ALA A 112 -4.78 -22.34 -25.36
CA ALA A 112 -3.66 -22.51 -26.28
C ALA A 112 -3.02 -23.90 -26.16
N LEU A 113 -2.86 -24.43 -24.94
CA LEU A 113 -2.41 -25.79 -24.67
C LEU A 113 -3.36 -26.82 -25.28
N LEU A 114 -4.66 -26.75 -24.96
CA LEU A 114 -5.67 -27.68 -25.46
C LEU A 114 -5.78 -27.64 -26.99
N ARG A 115 -5.74 -26.45 -27.59
CA ARG A 115 -5.82 -26.29 -29.06
C ARG A 115 -4.71 -27.05 -29.78
N VAL A 116 -3.51 -27.09 -29.21
CA VAL A 116 -2.35 -27.73 -29.83
C VAL A 116 -2.26 -29.21 -29.47
N TYR A 117 -2.63 -29.60 -28.25
CA TYR A 117 -2.30 -30.90 -27.68
C TYR A 117 -3.50 -31.75 -27.22
N LYS A 118 -4.74 -31.37 -27.51
CA LYS A 118 -5.94 -32.16 -27.10
C LYS A 118 -5.92 -33.63 -27.55
N ASP A 119 -5.21 -33.93 -28.64
CA ASP A 119 -5.10 -35.28 -29.21
C ASP A 119 -3.75 -35.95 -28.85
N ASP A 120 -2.90 -35.27 -28.07
CA ASP A 120 -1.62 -35.82 -27.58
C ASP A 120 -1.87 -36.74 -26.37
N PRO A 121 -1.41 -37.99 -26.39
CA PRO A 121 -1.64 -38.94 -25.30
C PRO A 121 -0.98 -38.51 -23.97
N LEU A 122 -0.02 -37.59 -23.99
CA LEU A 122 0.66 -37.09 -22.79
C LEU A 122 0.00 -35.84 -22.19
N LEU A 123 -1.13 -35.36 -22.75
CA LEU A 123 -1.79 -34.15 -22.24
C LEU A 123 -2.21 -34.30 -20.77
N GLY A 124 -2.81 -35.43 -20.40
CA GLY A 124 -3.17 -35.71 -19.01
C GLY A 124 -1.97 -35.69 -18.06
N ASP A 125 -0.85 -36.30 -18.48
CA ASP A 125 0.40 -36.31 -17.72
C ASP A 125 0.98 -34.90 -17.53
N TYR A 126 0.94 -34.07 -18.59
CA TYR A 126 1.41 -32.69 -18.51
C TYR A 126 0.51 -31.80 -17.64
N VAL A 127 -0.81 -31.97 -17.72
CA VAL A 127 -1.76 -31.28 -16.83
C VAL A 127 -1.51 -31.68 -15.36
N ASN A 128 -1.20 -32.96 -15.09
CA ASN A 128 -0.81 -33.39 -13.75
C ASN A 128 0.50 -32.72 -13.28
N LEU A 129 1.48 -32.50 -14.16
CA LEU A 129 2.69 -31.71 -13.80
C LEU A 129 2.35 -30.27 -13.43
N LEU A 130 1.41 -29.62 -14.13
CA LEU A 130 0.93 -28.27 -13.75
C LEU A 130 0.27 -28.29 -12.36
N GLN A 131 -0.53 -29.29 -12.06
CA GLN A 131 -1.14 -29.44 -10.72
C GLN A 131 -0.08 -29.65 -9.62
N LEU A 132 0.96 -30.45 -9.88
CA LEU A 132 2.08 -30.63 -8.94
C LEU A 132 2.86 -29.33 -8.74
N ARG A 133 3.07 -28.52 -9.79
CA ARG A 133 3.65 -27.19 -9.66
C ARG A 133 2.80 -26.31 -8.75
N ASP A 134 1.50 -26.24 -9.01
CA ASP A 134 0.58 -25.34 -8.31
C ASP A 134 0.46 -25.69 -6.82
N LYS A 135 0.62 -26.97 -6.46
CA LYS A 135 0.71 -27.46 -5.07
C LYS A 135 2.11 -27.34 -4.45
N ASN A 136 3.04 -26.68 -5.14
CA ASN A 136 4.45 -26.60 -4.77
C ASN A 136 5.12 -27.98 -4.50
N ALA A 137 4.66 -29.04 -5.17
CA ALA A 137 5.14 -30.42 -5.01
C ALA A 137 6.34 -30.73 -5.92
N VAL A 138 7.36 -29.86 -5.91
CA VAL A 138 8.46 -29.87 -6.90
C VAL A 138 9.22 -31.20 -6.94
N SER A 139 9.44 -31.85 -5.79
CA SER A 139 10.12 -33.17 -5.75
C SER A 139 9.35 -34.27 -6.49
N GLN A 140 8.01 -34.30 -6.34
CA GLN A 140 7.16 -35.23 -7.07
C GLN A 140 7.14 -34.89 -8.57
N MET A 141 7.11 -33.60 -8.88
CA MET A 141 7.17 -33.10 -10.24
C MET A 141 8.47 -33.53 -10.95
N GLN A 142 9.63 -33.43 -10.28
CA GLN A 142 10.92 -33.91 -10.80
C GLN A 142 10.87 -35.40 -11.14
N GLN A 143 10.39 -36.24 -10.21
CA GLN A 143 10.29 -37.69 -10.43
C GLN A 143 9.33 -38.04 -11.57
N PHE A 144 8.16 -37.40 -11.61
CA PHE A 144 7.14 -37.64 -12.63
C PHE A 144 7.63 -37.20 -14.01
N SER A 145 8.16 -35.98 -14.11
CA SER A 145 8.71 -35.41 -15.35
C SER A 145 9.88 -36.25 -15.88
N ALA A 146 10.79 -36.70 -15.02
CA ALA A 146 11.91 -37.56 -15.42
C ALA A 146 11.46 -38.89 -16.02
N ARG A 147 10.44 -39.55 -15.42
CA ARG A 147 9.86 -40.78 -15.97
C ARG A 147 9.18 -40.53 -17.33
N LEU A 148 8.40 -39.46 -17.42
CA LEU A 148 7.72 -39.07 -18.66
C LEU A 148 8.76 -38.86 -19.78
N TYR A 149 9.80 -38.08 -19.51
CA TYR A 149 10.87 -37.80 -20.46
C TYR A 149 11.68 -39.05 -20.84
N ALA A 150 12.03 -39.91 -19.87
CA ALA A 150 12.73 -41.16 -20.15
C ALA A 150 11.93 -42.09 -21.08
N SER A 151 10.59 -42.12 -20.92
CA SER A 151 9.72 -42.95 -21.74
C SER A 151 9.44 -42.39 -23.14
N LYS A 152 9.47 -41.06 -23.30
CA LYS A 152 9.06 -40.33 -24.51
C LYS A 152 9.92 -39.07 -24.76
N PRO A 153 11.25 -39.20 -24.94
CA PRO A 153 12.18 -38.04 -24.91
C PRO A 153 11.96 -37.03 -26.05
N ASN A 154 11.38 -37.46 -27.17
CA ASN A 154 11.13 -36.60 -28.33
C ASN A 154 9.70 -36.04 -28.39
N GLN A 155 8.82 -36.39 -27.44
CA GLN A 155 7.45 -35.87 -27.44
C GLN A 155 7.43 -34.43 -26.89
N PRO A 156 6.73 -33.48 -27.53
CA PRO A 156 6.73 -32.08 -27.10
C PRO A 156 6.32 -31.87 -25.65
N LEU A 157 5.28 -32.57 -25.17
CA LEU A 157 4.81 -32.45 -23.79
C LEU A 157 5.79 -33.02 -22.76
N ALA A 158 6.58 -34.03 -23.12
CA ALA A 158 7.64 -34.54 -22.26
C ALA A 158 8.78 -33.52 -22.09
N ILE A 159 9.19 -32.86 -23.19
CA ILE A 159 10.19 -31.78 -23.15
C ILE A 159 9.65 -30.58 -22.36
N ARG A 160 8.40 -30.17 -22.60
CA ARG A 160 7.74 -29.10 -21.83
C ARG A 160 7.65 -29.44 -20.35
N GLY A 161 7.42 -30.70 -20.00
CA GLY A 161 7.44 -31.16 -18.60
C GLY A 161 8.82 -30.96 -17.94
N GLN A 162 9.91 -31.20 -18.67
CA GLN A 162 11.27 -30.94 -18.19
C GLN A 162 11.55 -29.44 -18.04
N LEU A 163 11.12 -28.62 -19.01
CA LEU A 163 11.25 -27.16 -18.93
C LEU A 163 10.46 -26.59 -17.74
N LEU A 164 9.22 -27.04 -17.53
CA LEU A 164 8.41 -26.70 -16.37
C LEU A 164 9.10 -27.10 -15.07
N THR A 165 9.74 -28.27 -15.05
CA THR A 165 10.52 -28.74 -13.89
C THR A 165 11.71 -27.85 -13.59
N ALA A 166 12.49 -27.49 -14.61
CA ALA A 166 13.61 -26.57 -14.46
C ALA A 166 13.15 -25.17 -13.99
N HIS A 167 12.02 -24.69 -14.51
CA HIS A 167 11.41 -23.44 -14.08
C HIS A 167 11.00 -23.48 -12.60
N SER A 168 10.28 -24.50 -12.15
CA SER A 168 9.87 -24.58 -10.74
C SER A 168 11.05 -24.77 -9.79
N LEU A 169 12.12 -25.44 -10.23
CA LEU A 169 13.37 -25.50 -9.45
C LEU A 169 13.96 -24.10 -9.26
N LEU A 170 13.93 -23.26 -10.30
CA LEU A 170 14.42 -21.90 -10.23
C LEU A 170 13.50 -20.98 -9.40
N GLU A 171 12.21 -20.94 -9.75
CA GLU A 171 11.27 -19.91 -9.30
C GLU A 171 10.44 -20.33 -8.07
N LEU A 172 10.18 -21.61 -7.82
CA LEU A 172 9.43 -22.05 -6.64
C LEU A 172 10.37 -22.55 -5.54
N ASN A 173 11.36 -23.37 -5.87
CA ASN A 173 12.27 -23.96 -4.88
C ASN A 173 13.58 -23.18 -4.65
N GLN A 174 13.85 -22.13 -5.43
CA GLN A 174 15.07 -21.33 -5.34
C GLN A 174 16.37 -22.16 -5.43
N GLN A 175 16.40 -23.14 -6.34
CA GLN A 175 17.53 -24.05 -6.60
C GLN A 175 18.19 -23.74 -7.96
N PRO A 176 18.80 -22.55 -8.16
CA PRO A 176 19.29 -22.11 -9.46
C PRO A 176 20.38 -23.04 -10.04
N LYS A 177 21.21 -23.67 -9.20
CA LYS A 177 22.21 -24.64 -9.66
C LYS A 177 21.59 -25.90 -10.28
N GLN A 178 20.52 -26.43 -9.67
CA GLN A 178 19.84 -27.62 -10.19
C GLN A 178 19.06 -27.28 -11.46
N ALA A 179 18.37 -26.13 -11.46
CA ALA A 179 17.71 -25.60 -12.64
C ALA A 179 18.68 -25.41 -13.81
N LEU A 180 19.85 -24.80 -13.58
CA LEU A 180 20.90 -24.63 -14.59
C LEU A 180 21.32 -25.97 -15.20
N THR A 181 21.57 -26.98 -14.36
CA THR A 181 21.99 -28.31 -14.80
C THR A 181 20.91 -28.93 -15.70
N LEU A 182 19.65 -28.84 -15.29
CA LEU A 182 18.53 -29.39 -16.04
C LEU A 182 18.30 -28.63 -17.36
N TYR A 183 18.29 -27.31 -17.35
CA TYR A 183 18.15 -26.51 -18.57
C TYR A 183 19.26 -26.80 -19.59
N ARG A 184 20.52 -26.94 -19.15
CA ARG A 184 21.62 -27.30 -20.07
C ARG A 184 21.45 -28.71 -20.66
N SER A 185 20.96 -29.65 -19.86
CA SER A 185 20.60 -31.00 -20.34
C SER A 185 19.53 -30.95 -21.43
N ILE A 186 18.47 -30.16 -21.22
CA ILE A 186 17.40 -29.98 -22.21
C ILE A 186 17.93 -29.30 -23.47
N ALA A 187 18.72 -28.23 -23.33
CA ALA A 187 19.31 -27.50 -24.46
C ALA A 187 20.17 -28.43 -25.33
N LYS A 188 20.98 -29.30 -24.71
CA LYS A 188 21.77 -30.30 -25.43
C LYS A 188 20.89 -31.32 -26.18
N ALA A 189 19.81 -31.80 -25.55
CA ALA A 189 18.93 -32.80 -26.14
C ALA A 189 18.04 -32.25 -27.28
N THR A 190 17.87 -30.94 -27.36
CA THR A 190 16.93 -30.27 -28.28
C THR A 190 17.63 -29.42 -29.35
N ILE A 191 18.96 -29.44 -29.43
CA ILE A 191 19.76 -28.55 -30.30
C ILE A 191 19.39 -28.63 -31.79
N ASP A 192 19.07 -29.85 -32.26
CA ASP A 192 18.72 -30.15 -33.66
C ASP A 192 17.22 -30.07 -33.94
N MET A 193 16.39 -29.76 -32.94
CA MET A 193 14.94 -29.65 -33.13
C MET A 193 14.56 -28.31 -33.77
N GLU A 194 13.55 -28.34 -34.65
CA GLU A 194 12.99 -27.15 -35.29
C GLU A 194 12.11 -26.30 -34.35
N ALA A 195 11.61 -26.90 -33.27
CA ALA A 195 10.89 -26.17 -32.23
C ALA A 195 11.84 -25.29 -31.39
N ASP A 196 11.30 -24.30 -30.69
CA ASP A 196 12.08 -23.35 -29.89
C ASP A 196 12.51 -23.90 -28.52
N TRP A 197 12.43 -25.21 -28.28
CA TRP A 197 12.82 -25.81 -26.99
C TRP A 197 14.26 -25.55 -26.60
N HIS A 198 15.18 -25.58 -27.58
CA HIS A 198 16.59 -25.26 -27.35
C HIS A 198 16.77 -23.82 -26.88
N ILE A 199 16.03 -22.88 -27.47
CA ILE A 199 16.05 -21.45 -27.15
C ILE A 199 15.47 -21.23 -25.76
N GLN A 200 14.32 -21.82 -25.45
CA GLN A 200 13.72 -21.80 -24.10
C GLN A 200 14.68 -22.33 -23.03
N ALA A 201 15.37 -23.44 -23.33
CA ALA A 201 16.31 -24.06 -22.42
C ALA A 201 17.58 -23.21 -22.20
N LEU A 202 18.17 -22.65 -23.26
CA LEU A 202 19.31 -21.73 -23.14
C LEU A 202 18.94 -20.47 -22.34
N PHE A 203 17.76 -19.91 -22.62
CA PHE A 203 17.25 -18.74 -21.91
C PHE A 203 17.05 -19.01 -20.41
N GLY A 204 16.43 -20.14 -20.06
CA GLY A 204 16.28 -20.58 -18.67
C GLY A 204 17.61 -20.88 -17.98
N ALA A 205 18.55 -21.51 -18.69
CA ALA A 205 19.91 -21.75 -18.20
C ALA A 205 20.64 -20.43 -17.87
N MET A 206 20.47 -19.41 -18.72
CA MET A 206 21.11 -18.11 -18.53
C MET A 206 20.65 -17.43 -17.23
N PHE A 207 19.35 -17.38 -16.96
CA PHE A 207 18.82 -16.88 -15.67
C PHE A 207 19.29 -17.70 -14.48
N SER A 208 19.32 -19.02 -14.64
CA SER A 208 19.78 -19.93 -13.58
C SER A 208 21.25 -19.69 -13.26
N ALA A 209 22.09 -19.42 -14.26
CA ALA A 209 23.49 -19.06 -14.08
C ALA A 209 23.64 -17.68 -13.40
N LEU A 210 22.86 -16.67 -13.82
CA LEU A 210 22.84 -15.35 -13.17
C LEU A 210 22.48 -15.44 -11.68
N ARG A 211 21.38 -16.13 -11.35
CA ARG A 211 20.92 -16.34 -9.96
C ARG A 211 21.85 -17.23 -9.13
N ASN A 212 22.71 -18.00 -9.79
CA ASN A 212 23.78 -18.78 -9.16
C ASN A 212 25.13 -18.02 -9.12
N ASN A 213 25.14 -16.71 -9.39
CA ASN A 213 26.33 -15.86 -9.45
C ASN A 213 27.43 -16.37 -10.42
N GLN A 214 27.03 -17.01 -11.52
CA GLN A 214 27.93 -17.55 -12.56
C GLN A 214 27.86 -16.69 -13.83
N ILE A 215 28.21 -15.41 -13.73
CA ILE A 215 28.11 -14.42 -14.83
C ILE A 215 28.82 -14.89 -16.11
N GLY A 216 30.01 -15.49 -16.00
CA GLY A 216 30.76 -16.00 -17.16
C GLY A 216 29.99 -17.07 -17.94
N ILE A 217 29.33 -18.00 -17.23
CA ILE A 217 28.50 -19.03 -17.87
C ILE A 217 27.25 -18.40 -18.48
N ALA A 218 26.64 -17.42 -17.80
CA ALA A 218 25.47 -16.72 -18.33
C ALA A 218 25.79 -15.97 -19.64
N LEU A 219 26.96 -15.32 -19.76
CA LEU A 219 27.43 -14.67 -20.99
C LEU A 219 27.74 -15.66 -22.12
N GLU A 220 28.29 -16.84 -21.78
CA GLU A 220 28.48 -17.93 -22.75
C GLU A 220 27.13 -18.39 -23.33
N LEU A 221 26.15 -18.62 -22.46
CA LEU A 221 24.79 -19.02 -22.85
C LEU A 221 24.08 -17.93 -23.66
N PHE A 222 24.26 -16.65 -23.29
CA PHE A 222 23.78 -15.51 -24.08
C PHE A 222 24.31 -15.56 -25.52
N THR A 223 25.62 -15.77 -25.68
CA THR A 223 26.28 -15.83 -26.99
C THR A 223 25.75 -17.00 -27.82
N GLN A 224 25.54 -18.18 -27.20
CA GLN A 224 24.95 -19.34 -27.87
C GLN A 224 23.50 -19.07 -28.33
N LEU A 225 22.72 -18.41 -27.47
CA LEU A 225 21.34 -18.06 -27.77
C LEU A 225 21.25 -17.06 -28.93
N GLN A 226 22.05 -15.99 -28.90
CA GLN A 226 22.14 -15.01 -29.99
C GLN A 226 22.53 -15.69 -31.31
N ALA A 227 23.56 -16.55 -31.30
CA ALA A 227 23.99 -17.29 -32.48
C ALA A 227 22.86 -18.19 -33.06
N LYS A 228 22.01 -18.78 -32.20
CA LYS A 228 20.84 -19.55 -32.67
C LYS A 228 19.78 -18.64 -33.30
N LEU A 229 19.52 -17.46 -32.73
CA LEU A 229 18.59 -16.48 -33.29
C LEU A 229 19.08 -15.93 -34.65
N ASP A 230 20.38 -15.78 -34.83
CA ASP A 230 20.99 -15.32 -36.08
C ASP A 230 21.14 -16.43 -37.14
N SER A 231 20.85 -17.68 -36.77
CA SER A 231 21.00 -18.85 -37.65
C SER A 231 19.85 -19.02 -38.65
N ASN A 232 19.96 -20.06 -39.50
CA ASN A 232 18.87 -20.51 -40.38
C ASN A 232 17.55 -20.82 -39.64
N TRP A 233 17.60 -21.14 -38.34
CA TRP A 233 16.39 -21.29 -37.54
C TRP A 233 15.63 -19.96 -37.41
N GLY A 234 16.34 -18.87 -37.07
CA GLY A 234 15.72 -17.56 -36.88
C GLY A 234 15.17 -16.98 -38.17
N ASN A 235 15.90 -17.17 -39.28
CA ASN A 235 15.45 -16.76 -40.62
C ASN A 235 14.12 -17.44 -41.01
N ARG A 236 13.98 -18.74 -40.74
CA ARG A 236 12.74 -19.50 -41.01
C ARG A 236 11.59 -19.15 -40.06
N ASN A 237 11.91 -18.72 -38.84
CA ASN A 237 10.95 -18.45 -37.77
C ASN A 237 10.91 -16.95 -37.39
N SER A 238 10.99 -16.05 -38.37
CA SER A 238 11.26 -14.62 -38.15
C SER A 238 10.34 -13.91 -37.13
N LEU A 239 9.07 -14.30 -37.00
CA LEU A 239 8.18 -13.77 -35.97
C LEU A 239 8.56 -14.23 -34.57
N LEU A 240 8.80 -15.53 -34.39
CA LEU A 240 9.19 -16.11 -33.11
C LEU A 240 10.60 -15.68 -32.71
N ALA A 241 11.53 -15.61 -33.68
CA ALA A 241 12.88 -15.11 -33.48
C ALA A 241 12.88 -13.65 -33.00
N ARG A 242 12.04 -12.78 -33.60
CA ARG A 242 11.87 -11.39 -33.12
C ARG A 242 11.34 -11.32 -31.70
N SER A 243 10.36 -12.16 -31.35
CA SER A 243 9.85 -12.24 -29.98
C SER A 243 10.95 -12.67 -28.99
N TRP A 244 11.78 -13.66 -29.36
CA TRP A 244 12.91 -14.08 -28.54
C TRP A 244 14.01 -13.03 -28.45
N GLN A 245 14.31 -12.32 -29.54
CA GLN A 245 15.28 -11.23 -29.55
C GLN A 245 14.85 -10.11 -28.59
N GLN A 246 13.57 -9.70 -28.63
CA GLN A 246 13.04 -8.69 -27.71
C GLN A 246 13.23 -9.10 -26.24
N ARG A 247 13.02 -10.38 -25.92
CA ARG A 247 13.21 -10.91 -24.56
C ARG A 247 14.69 -10.95 -24.16
N LEU A 248 15.56 -11.30 -25.10
CA LEU A 248 17.01 -11.32 -24.88
C LEU A 248 17.56 -9.91 -24.67
N ASP A 249 17.17 -8.96 -25.52
CA ASP A 249 17.55 -7.55 -25.44
C ASP A 249 17.10 -6.93 -24.10
N ALA A 250 15.87 -7.25 -23.68
CA ALA A 250 15.29 -6.80 -22.42
C ALA A 250 15.98 -7.37 -21.17
N MET A 251 17.04 -8.17 -21.30
CA MET A 251 17.81 -8.73 -20.18
C MET A 251 19.29 -8.38 -20.22
N THR A 252 19.81 -7.89 -21.35
CA THR A 252 21.23 -7.57 -21.51
C THR A 252 21.74 -6.63 -20.41
N PHE A 253 20.91 -5.68 -19.96
CA PHE A 253 21.30 -4.74 -18.90
C PHE A 253 21.56 -5.41 -17.54
N MET A 254 20.95 -6.57 -17.26
CA MET A 254 21.13 -7.27 -15.99
C MET A 254 22.58 -7.74 -15.78
N PHE A 255 23.30 -8.08 -16.86
CA PHE A 255 24.72 -8.42 -16.78
C PHE A 255 25.56 -7.26 -16.24
N GLU A 256 25.23 -6.03 -16.66
CA GLU A 256 25.92 -4.82 -16.19
C GLU A 256 25.55 -4.49 -14.75
N LEU A 257 24.29 -4.67 -14.36
CA LEU A 257 23.88 -4.49 -12.97
C LEU A 257 24.56 -5.48 -12.03
N GLN A 258 24.71 -6.75 -12.42
CA GLN A 258 25.35 -7.75 -11.55
C GLN A 258 26.87 -7.52 -11.40
N LYS A 259 27.51 -6.85 -12.37
CA LYS A 259 28.92 -6.45 -12.27
C LYS A 259 29.12 -5.24 -11.35
N LYS A 260 28.13 -4.36 -11.27
CA LYS A 260 28.20 -3.17 -10.41
C LYS A 260 28.09 -3.59 -8.95
N LYS A 261 29.11 -3.27 -8.16
CA LYS A 261 28.99 -3.34 -6.70
C LYS A 261 28.13 -2.17 -6.25
N LEU A 262 27.26 -2.41 -5.27
CA LEU A 262 26.63 -1.30 -4.56
C LEU A 262 27.74 -0.47 -3.92
N GLU A 263 27.76 0.82 -4.25
CA GLU A 263 28.62 1.76 -3.56
C GLU A 263 28.20 1.82 -2.08
N PRO A 264 29.14 1.66 -1.12
CA PRO A 264 28.84 1.72 0.32
C PRO A 264 28.20 3.05 0.77
N SER A 265 28.22 4.08 -0.09
CA SER A 265 27.70 5.42 0.18
C SER A 265 26.22 5.62 -0.15
N LYS A 266 25.50 4.60 -0.63
CA LYS A 266 24.07 4.77 -0.91
C LYS A 266 23.28 5.00 0.39
N PRO A 267 22.30 5.92 0.38
CA PRO A 267 21.44 6.14 1.52
C PRO A 267 20.72 4.83 1.90
N PRO A 268 20.41 4.61 3.18
CA PRO A 268 19.82 3.37 3.61
C PRO A 268 18.42 3.21 3.02
N PHE A 269 18.13 2.00 2.56
CA PHE A 269 16.89 1.66 1.89
C PHE A 269 15.68 1.81 2.83
N LEU A 270 14.58 2.36 2.31
CA LEU A 270 13.38 2.65 3.08
C LEU A 270 12.37 1.50 2.92
N TRP A 271 12.26 0.68 3.97
CA TRP A 271 11.23 -0.36 4.05
C TRP A 271 9.95 0.20 4.66
N GLY A 272 8.81 -0.12 4.05
CA GLY A 272 7.49 0.31 4.51
C GLY A 272 6.45 -0.79 4.47
N ILE A 273 5.35 -0.59 5.17
CA ILE A 273 4.24 -1.53 5.17
C ILE A 273 2.91 -0.84 5.44
N GLY A 274 1.83 -1.44 4.94
CA GLY A 274 0.48 -1.13 5.38
C GLY A 274 -0.45 -0.68 4.24
N ALA A 275 -1.68 -0.43 4.64
CA ALA A 275 -2.74 0.11 3.79
C ALA A 275 -3.58 1.18 4.51
N ARG A 276 -3.62 1.08 5.84
CA ARG A 276 -4.40 1.89 6.77
C ARG A 276 -3.60 2.05 8.06
N LEU A 277 -3.78 3.18 8.73
CA LEU A 277 -3.05 3.51 9.97
C LEU A 277 -3.77 3.04 11.23
N LEU A 278 -5.07 2.80 11.15
CA LEU A 278 -5.88 2.20 12.20
C LEU A 278 -6.33 0.81 11.74
N LEU A 279 -6.09 -0.19 12.59
CA LEU A 279 -6.43 -1.57 12.33
C LEU A 279 -7.47 -2.02 13.36
N ASP A 280 -8.55 -2.64 12.90
CA ASP A 280 -9.56 -3.27 13.73
C ASP A 280 -9.23 -4.74 14.02
N GLN A 281 -9.66 -5.25 15.18
CA GLN A 281 -9.28 -6.58 15.66
C GLN A 281 -10.50 -7.46 15.97
N PRO A 282 -10.73 -8.57 15.22
CA PRO A 282 -10.03 -8.96 13.98
C PRO A 282 -10.35 -8.01 12.82
N VAL A 283 -9.62 -8.17 11.71
CA VAL A 283 -9.80 -7.32 10.53
C VAL A 283 -11.19 -7.49 9.92
N GLY A 284 -11.84 -6.37 9.62
CA GLY A 284 -13.22 -6.31 9.12
C GLY A 284 -14.30 -6.36 10.22
N SER A 285 -13.90 -6.37 11.50
CA SER A 285 -14.85 -6.36 12.62
C SER A 285 -15.45 -4.98 12.91
N GLY A 286 -14.79 -3.90 12.49
CA GLY A 286 -15.15 -2.52 12.84
C GLY A 286 -15.02 -2.22 14.34
N LYS A 287 -14.19 -2.97 15.08
CA LYS A 287 -14.04 -2.89 16.54
C LYS A 287 -12.58 -2.89 16.95
N ASN A 288 -12.31 -2.39 18.17
CA ASN A 288 -10.99 -2.44 18.80
C ASN A 288 -9.88 -1.83 17.92
N PHE A 289 -10.13 -0.64 17.36
CA PHE A 289 -9.15 0.03 16.51
C PHE A 289 -7.88 0.37 17.29
N SER A 290 -6.74 -0.04 16.76
CA SER A 290 -5.42 0.33 17.27
C SER A 290 -4.55 0.91 16.15
N PRO A 291 -3.68 1.88 16.45
CA PRO A 291 -2.67 2.31 15.50
C PRO A 291 -1.79 1.15 15.01
N ILE A 292 -1.39 1.19 13.73
CA ILE A 292 -0.61 0.15 13.07
C ILE A 292 0.72 -0.14 13.79
N TRP A 293 1.36 0.87 14.37
CA TRP A 293 2.66 0.72 15.04
C TRP A 293 2.60 -0.21 16.26
N ASN A 294 1.46 -0.31 16.95
CA ASN A 294 1.30 -1.26 18.04
C ASN A 294 1.46 -2.71 17.55
N THR A 295 0.89 -3.02 16.39
CA THR A 295 1.05 -4.33 15.75
C THR A 295 2.47 -4.52 15.23
N LEU A 296 3.09 -3.48 14.66
CA LEU A 296 4.48 -3.58 14.19
C LEU A 296 5.45 -3.90 15.33
N SER A 297 5.33 -3.21 16.46
CA SER A 297 6.13 -3.47 17.66
C SER A 297 5.85 -4.87 18.25
N ALA A 298 4.60 -5.31 18.27
CA ALA A 298 4.24 -6.64 18.78
C ALA A 298 4.82 -7.82 17.96
N HIS A 299 5.21 -7.56 16.71
CA HIS A 299 5.78 -8.55 15.79
C HIS A 299 7.24 -8.27 15.42
N ASP A 300 7.94 -7.39 16.16
CA ASP A 300 9.35 -7.03 15.93
C ASP A 300 9.63 -6.56 14.49
N LEU A 301 8.67 -5.85 13.88
CA LEU A 301 8.79 -5.33 12.52
C LEU A 301 9.47 -3.96 12.50
N GLU A 302 10.77 -3.95 12.22
CA GLU A 302 11.59 -2.74 12.07
C GLU A 302 11.46 -2.11 10.67
N VAL A 303 10.27 -1.62 10.33
CA VAL A 303 10.05 -0.77 9.16
C VAL A 303 10.27 0.70 9.49
N ARG A 304 10.43 1.53 8.46
CA ARG A 304 10.70 2.97 8.59
C ARG A 304 9.57 3.84 8.09
N SER A 305 8.57 3.23 7.47
CA SER A 305 7.43 3.93 6.92
C SER A 305 6.16 3.11 7.04
N VAL A 306 5.03 3.82 7.12
CA VAL A 306 3.69 3.24 7.18
C VAL A 306 2.84 3.83 6.07
N THR A 307 2.07 2.98 5.40
CA THR A 307 1.31 3.39 4.21
C THR A 307 -0.18 3.59 4.53
N LEU A 308 -0.75 4.69 4.04
CA LEU A 308 -2.16 5.04 4.06
C LEU A 308 -2.70 5.16 2.64
N TRP A 309 -3.76 4.41 2.33
CA TRP A 309 -4.50 4.54 1.09
C TRP A 309 -5.73 5.44 1.27
N ILE A 310 -5.90 6.38 0.36
CA ILE A 310 -7.03 7.30 0.31
C ILE A 310 -7.67 7.19 -1.07
N THR A 311 -8.94 6.83 -1.11
CA THR A 311 -9.77 6.76 -2.32
C THR A 311 -10.90 7.78 -2.24
N GLN A 312 -11.56 8.05 -3.37
CA GLN A 312 -12.72 8.96 -3.42
C GLN A 312 -13.90 8.54 -2.52
N ASN A 313 -13.96 7.28 -2.09
CA ASN A 313 -15.04 6.74 -1.26
C ASN A 313 -14.65 6.64 0.22
N ASN A 314 -13.42 6.99 0.58
CA ASN A 314 -13.02 6.96 1.97
C ASN A 314 -13.83 7.97 2.79
N ASP A 315 -14.18 7.55 4.00
CA ASP A 315 -14.74 8.44 4.99
C ASP A 315 -13.63 9.32 5.58
N TRP A 316 -13.65 10.59 5.22
CA TRP A 316 -12.67 11.59 5.66
C TRP A 316 -12.71 11.86 7.17
N HIS A 317 -13.73 11.40 7.89
CA HIS A 317 -13.73 11.41 9.36
C HIS A 317 -12.66 10.48 9.96
N TRP A 318 -12.30 9.40 9.24
CA TRP A 318 -11.28 8.44 9.64
C TRP A 318 -9.88 8.78 9.11
N ILE A 319 -9.78 9.71 8.16
CA ILE A 319 -8.51 10.20 7.62
C ILE A 319 -8.12 11.47 8.37
N ARG A 320 -7.23 11.33 9.34
CA ARG A 320 -6.91 12.40 10.28
C ARG A 320 -5.40 12.67 10.36
N ALA A 321 -5.04 13.94 10.53
CA ALA A 321 -3.65 14.38 10.60
C ALA A 321 -2.93 13.87 11.86
N ASP A 322 -3.67 13.66 12.95
CA ASP A 322 -3.14 13.17 14.22
C ASP A 322 -2.54 11.76 14.11
N LEU A 323 -3.13 10.88 13.29
CA LEU A 323 -2.59 9.53 13.06
C LEU A 323 -1.27 9.58 12.26
N LEU A 324 -1.19 10.48 11.28
CA LEU A 324 0.01 10.70 10.48
C LEU A 324 1.13 11.35 11.31
N ARG A 325 0.79 12.30 12.20
CA ARG A 325 1.70 12.87 13.19
C ARG A 325 2.14 11.83 14.23
N GLY A 326 1.21 10.98 14.68
CA GLY A 326 1.50 9.85 15.56
C GLY A 326 2.47 8.84 14.94
N ALA A 327 2.34 8.58 13.63
CA ALA A 327 3.31 7.76 12.91
C ALA A 327 4.72 8.38 12.94
N HIS A 328 4.84 9.70 12.69
CA HIS A 328 6.10 10.43 12.85
C HIS A 328 6.68 10.28 14.25
N ALA A 329 5.89 10.58 15.27
CA ALA A 329 6.32 10.52 16.66
C ALA A 329 6.83 9.12 17.07
N ASN A 330 6.29 8.07 16.45
CA ASN A 330 6.71 6.68 16.62
C ASN A 330 7.84 6.24 15.67
N GLY A 331 8.46 7.18 14.96
CA GLY A 331 9.64 6.94 14.13
C GLY A 331 9.34 6.40 12.74
N TYR A 332 8.12 6.62 12.21
CA TYR A 332 7.73 6.22 10.86
C TYR A 332 7.43 7.43 9.98
N ILE A 333 7.94 7.43 8.74
CA ILE A 333 7.49 8.40 7.73
C ILE A 333 6.17 7.92 7.10
N PRO A 334 5.12 8.76 7.04
CA PRO A 334 3.92 8.42 6.33
C PRO A 334 4.14 8.37 4.82
N MET A 335 3.59 7.33 4.20
CA MET A 335 3.43 7.22 2.76
C MET A 335 1.95 7.21 2.42
N ILE A 336 1.53 8.11 1.55
CA ILE A 336 0.12 8.33 1.25
C ILE A 336 -0.10 8.01 -0.22
N ASN A 337 -0.91 6.99 -0.50
CA ASN A 337 -1.36 6.66 -1.84
C ASN A 337 -2.75 7.28 -2.04
N TYR A 338 -2.83 8.35 -2.85
CA TYR A 338 -4.09 9.04 -3.16
C TYR A 338 -4.62 8.57 -4.51
N TRP A 339 -5.66 7.73 -4.48
CA TRP A 339 -6.24 7.01 -5.61
C TRP A 339 -7.71 7.41 -5.81
N PHE A 340 -7.93 8.61 -6.32
CA PHE A 340 -9.27 9.16 -6.45
C PHE A 340 -10.06 8.52 -7.59
N PHE A 341 -9.44 8.32 -8.76
CA PHE A 341 -10.19 7.84 -9.93
C PHE A 341 -10.48 6.34 -9.89
N GLY A 342 -9.68 5.57 -9.15
CA GLY A 342 -9.94 4.15 -8.98
C GLY A 342 -9.82 3.35 -10.28
N ASP A 343 -10.50 2.20 -10.32
CA ASP A 343 -10.68 1.41 -11.53
C ASP A 343 -11.57 2.07 -12.60
N GLN A 344 -12.31 3.12 -12.24
CA GLN A 344 -13.17 3.87 -13.16
C GLN A 344 -12.40 4.86 -14.04
N ILE A 345 -11.08 4.98 -13.81
CA ILE A 345 -10.23 5.91 -14.55
C ILE A 345 -10.36 5.67 -16.06
N SER A 346 -10.63 6.74 -16.78
CA SER A 346 -10.73 6.84 -18.25
C SER A 346 -10.72 8.33 -18.60
N PRO A 347 -10.34 8.73 -19.84
CA PRO A 347 -10.34 10.13 -20.23
C PRO A 347 -11.67 10.85 -19.95
N GLU A 348 -12.79 10.20 -20.27
CA GLU A 348 -14.13 10.74 -20.06
C GLU A 348 -14.47 10.88 -18.57
N TYR A 349 -14.15 9.86 -17.76
CA TYR A 349 -14.43 9.89 -16.33
C TYR A 349 -13.58 10.94 -15.60
N VAL A 350 -12.29 11.06 -15.95
CA VAL A 350 -11.40 12.08 -15.39
C VAL A 350 -11.89 13.47 -15.76
N GLN A 351 -12.23 13.71 -17.03
CA GLN A 351 -12.75 15.00 -17.46
C GLN A 351 -14.06 15.38 -16.73
N ALA A 352 -14.97 14.42 -16.55
CA ALA A 352 -16.24 14.64 -15.86
C ALA A 352 -16.07 14.90 -14.35
N ASN A 353 -15.00 14.38 -13.73
CA ASN A 353 -14.74 14.50 -12.30
C ASN A 353 -13.62 15.50 -11.96
N ARG A 354 -13.06 16.19 -12.95
CA ARG A 354 -11.89 17.07 -12.79
C ARG A 354 -12.07 18.12 -11.69
N GLU A 355 -13.20 18.82 -11.68
CA GLU A 355 -13.48 19.86 -10.69
C GLU A 355 -13.62 19.27 -9.29
N ARG A 356 -14.35 18.15 -9.14
CA ARG A 356 -14.50 17.44 -7.87
C ARG A 356 -13.14 16.97 -7.33
N TYR A 357 -12.29 16.45 -8.20
CA TYR A 357 -10.94 16.02 -7.85
C TYR A 357 -10.09 17.19 -7.33
N LEU A 358 -10.07 18.30 -8.06
CA LEU A 358 -9.31 19.49 -7.66
C LEU A 358 -9.85 20.13 -6.37
N ASP A 359 -11.18 20.12 -6.17
CA ASP A 359 -11.81 20.60 -4.94
C ASP A 359 -11.42 19.73 -3.74
N GLU A 360 -11.45 18.39 -3.89
CA GLU A 360 -11.03 17.47 -2.83
C GLU A 360 -9.54 17.61 -2.49
N VAL A 361 -8.68 17.79 -3.51
CA VAL A 361 -7.26 18.08 -3.31
C VAL A 361 -7.08 19.35 -2.46
N LYS A 362 -7.80 20.44 -2.79
CA LYS A 362 -7.67 21.74 -2.12
C LYS A 362 -8.26 21.74 -0.71
N THR A 363 -9.43 21.16 -0.53
CA THR A 363 -10.23 21.29 0.70
C THR A 363 -9.98 20.17 1.70
N LYS A 364 -9.47 19.01 1.26
CA LYS A 364 -9.23 17.84 2.14
C LYS A 364 -7.79 17.37 2.14
N LEU A 365 -7.21 17.06 0.98
CA LEU A 365 -5.85 16.49 0.91
C LEU A 365 -4.76 17.47 1.34
N ILE A 366 -4.69 18.67 0.76
CA ILE A 366 -3.69 19.68 1.14
C ILE A 366 -3.77 20.03 2.64
N PRO A 367 -4.95 20.24 3.24
CA PRO A 367 -5.07 20.44 4.68
C PRO A 367 -4.65 19.24 5.53
N LEU A 368 -4.68 18.01 5.02
CA LEU A 368 -4.10 16.85 5.69
C LEU A 368 -2.57 16.88 5.64
N LEU A 369 -2.02 17.25 4.49
CA LEU A 369 -0.59 17.22 4.20
C LEU A 369 0.21 18.35 4.85
N ARG A 370 -0.31 19.58 4.83
CA ARG A 370 0.38 20.79 5.32
C ARG A 370 0.84 20.68 6.77
N GLU A 371 0.11 19.90 7.56
CA GLU A 371 0.33 19.72 8.99
C GLU A 371 1.42 18.69 9.32
N LEU A 372 1.96 18.00 8.31
CA LEU A 372 2.97 16.96 8.51
C LEU A 372 4.38 17.54 8.42
N PRO A 373 5.33 17.08 9.27
CA PRO A 373 6.74 17.45 9.12
C PRO A 373 7.30 17.06 7.74
N GLN A 374 6.89 15.89 7.25
CA GLN A 374 7.19 15.34 5.93
C GLN A 374 6.19 14.22 5.57
N ALA A 375 5.98 13.93 4.29
CA ALA A 375 5.44 12.64 3.83
C ALA A 375 5.88 12.36 2.39
N TYR A 376 5.77 11.10 1.97
CA TYR A 376 5.77 10.73 0.56
C TYR A 376 4.32 10.60 0.08
N LEU A 377 3.95 11.34 -0.96
CA LEU A 377 2.63 11.29 -1.57
C LEU A 377 2.75 10.68 -2.97
N VAL A 378 2.02 9.59 -3.20
CA VAL A 378 1.85 8.99 -4.52
C VAL A 378 0.48 9.40 -5.06
N LEU A 379 0.48 10.12 -6.16
CA LEU A 379 -0.72 10.54 -6.87
C LEU A 379 -1.14 9.48 -7.88
N GLU A 380 -2.42 9.11 -7.82
CA GLU A 380 -3.14 8.25 -8.76
C GLU A 380 -2.32 7.02 -9.15
N PRO A 381 -2.04 6.11 -8.20
CA PRO A 381 -1.42 4.84 -8.53
C PRO A 381 -2.24 4.15 -9.64
N GLU A 382 -1.53 3.51 -10.57
CA GLU A 382 -2.11 2.79 -11.70
C GLU A 382 -2.80 3.67 -12.76
N PHE A 383 -2.47 4.97 -12.85
CA PHE A 383 -3.15 5.86 -13.78
C PHE A 383 -3.08 5.41 -15.26
N ASN A 384 -2.04 4.69 -15.65
CA ASN A 384 -1.73 4.28 -17.03
C ASN A 384 -2.57 3.09 -17.52
N LYS A 385 -3.90 3.19 -17.37
CA LYS A 385 -4.87 2.21 -17.86
C LYS A 385 -6.05 2.89 -18.54
N HIS A 386 -6.84 2.09 -19.26
CA HIS A 386 -8.12 2.49 -19.85
C HIS A 386 -8.05 3.73 -20.76
N GLY A 387 -6.93 3.90 -21.49
CA GLY A 387 -6.74 4.97 -22.48
C GLY A 387 -6.10 6.23 -21.92
N ILE A 388 -5.93 6.33 -20.60
CA ILE A 388 -5.22 7.46 -19.98
C ILE A 388 -3.77 7.53 -20.43
N GLU A 389 -3.12 6.39 -20.67
CA GLU A 389 -1.73 6.30 -21.12
C GLU A 389 -1.44 7.06 -22.43
N ASN A 390 -2.50 7.37 -23.20
CA ASN A 390 -2.43 8.12 -24.45
C ASN A 390 -3.20 9.45 -24.40
N TRP A 391 -3.79 9.83 -23.26
CA TRP A 391 -4.64 11.00 -23.16
C TRP A 391 -3.85 12.26 -22.80
N GLU A 392 -3.80 13.23 -23.71
CA GLU A 392 -3.05 14.49 -23.55
C GLU A 392 -3.53 15.35 -22.37
N GLY A 393 -4.74 15.13 -21.87
CA GLY A 393 -5.29 15.87 -20.73
C GLY A 393 -4.76 15.44 -19.36
N TRP A 394 -4.06 14.30 -19.27
CA TRP A 394 -3.54 13.77 -18.01
C TRP A 394 -2.41 14.64 -17.43
N ASP A 395 -1.38 14.92 -18.22
CA ASP A 395 -0.22 15.70 -17.79
C ASP A 395 -0.59 17.09 -17.23
N PRO A 396 -1.41 17.91 -17.93
CA PRO A 396 -1.82 19.22 -17.43
C PRO A 396 -2.57 19.16 -16.10
N LEU A 397 -3.42 18.14 -15.90
CA LEU A 397 -4.14 17.95 -14.64
C LEU A 397 -3.17 17.64 -13.50
N MET A 398 -2.24 16.70 -13.71
CA MET A 398 -1.26 16.32 -12.69
C MET A 398 -0.30 17.46 -12.36
N LEU A 399 0.12 18.25 -13.34
CA LEU A 399 0.92 19.46 -13.12
C LEU A 399 0.19 20.51 -12.27
N GLU A 400 -1.11 20.71 -12.48
CA GLU A 400 -1.92 21.60 -11.64
C GLU A 400 -1.95 21.10 -10.19
N VAL A 401 -2.19 19.81 -9.98
CA VAL A 401 -2.21 19.20 -8.63
C VAL A 401 -0.84 19.31 -7.94
N ILE A 402 0.24 18.97 -8.63
CA ILE A 402 1.62 19.09 -8.11
C ILE A 402 1.90 20.55 -7.71
N SER A 403 1.50 21.51 -8.54
CA SER A 403 1.69 22.94 -8.25
C SER A 403 0.91 23.38 -7.01
N LEU A 404 -0.36 22.98 -6.88
CA LEU A 404 -1.19 23.30 -5.73
C LEU A 404 -0.58 22.77 -4.42
N ILE A 405 -0.10 21.52 -4.44
CA ILE A 405 0.52 20.89 -3.28
C ILE A 405 1.85 21.56 -2.95
N ARG A 406 2.74 21.79 -3.93
CA ARG A 406 4.02 22.47 -3.67
C ARG A 406 3.85 23.88 -3.10
N GLN A 407 2.79 24.59 -3.48
CA GLN A 407 2.51 25.94 -2.95
C GLN A 407 2.07 25.92 -1.48
N GLN A 408 1.35 24.88 -1.05
CA GLN A 408 0.67 24.86 0.25
C GLN A 408 1.21 23.82 1.25
N ALA A 409 1.96 22.84 0.77
CA ALA A 409 2.61 21.78 1.54
C ALA A 409 3.99 21.43 0.91
N PRO A 410 4.93 22.39 0.81
CA PRO A 410 6.21 22.23 0.12
C PRO A 410 7.13 21.14 0.71
N GLN A 411 6.89 20.70 1.94
CA GLN A 411 7.63 19.64 2.60
C GLN A 411 7.29 18.22 2.12
N ILE A 412 6.21 18.07 1.34
CA ILE A 412 5.75 16.78 0.83
C ILE A 412 6.53 16.41 -0.42
N LYS A 413 7.04 15.18 -0.45
CA LYS A 413 7.66 14.61 -1.66
C LYS A 413 6.58 13.97 -2.50
N ILE A 414 6.46 14.35 -3.76
CA ILE A 414 5.37 13.93 -4.64
C ILE A 414 5.91 12.98 -5.72
N GLY A 415 5.20 11.87 -5.97
CA GLY A 415 5.45 10.96 -7.08
C GLY A 415 4.16 10.57 -7.79
N LEU A 416 4.27 10.15 -9.05
CA LEU A 416 3.17 9.52 -9.80
C LEU A 416 3.37 8.00 -9.81
N GLY A 417 2.29 7.25 -9.60
CA GLY A 417 2.34 5.78 -9.49
C GLY A 417 2.02 5.06 -10.80
N LEU A 418 3.01 4.42 -11.41
CA LEU A 418 2.83 3.58 -12.59
C LEU A 418 2.29 2.20 -12.21
N GLY A 419 1.26 1.75 -12.91
CA GLY A 419 0.80 0.37 -12.85
C GLY A 419 1.60 -0.56 -13.76
N ASP A 420 1.70 -1.82 -13.34
CA ASP A 420 2.43 -2.88 -14.06
C ASP A 420 1.53 -3.57 -15.10
N TRP A 421 1.05 -2.79 -16.07
CA TRP A 421 0.12 -3.24 -17.11
C TRP A 421 0.80 -3.58 -18.43
N ASP A 422 2.03 -3.14 -18.60
CA ASP A 422 2.77 -3.23 -19.85
C ASP A 422 3.24 -4.67 -20.12
N GLN A 423 3.16 -5.08 -21.38
CA GLN A 423 3.62 -6.41 -21.78
C GLN A 423 5.15 -6.48 -21.76
N PRO A 424 5.75 -7.67 -21.54
CA PRO A 424 7.19 -7.84 -21.70
C PRO A 424 7.68 -7.29 -23.04
N GLY A 425 8.57 -6.29 -23.00
CA GLY A 425 9.18 -5.69 -24.17
C GLY A 425 8.44 -4.47 -24.77
N SER A 426 7.25 -4.08 -24.28
CA SER A 426 6.64 -2.79 -24.68
C SER A 426 7.28 -1.63 -23.92
N GLU A 427 7.29 -0.43 -24.51
CA GLU A 427 7.63 0.81 -23.79
C GLU A 427 6.61 1.02 -22.65
N PRO A 428 7.04 1.50 -21.47
CA PRO A 428 6.09 1.74 -20.39
C PRO A 428 5.12 2.85 -20.75
N SER A 429 3.88 2.70 -20.32
CA SER A 429 2.75 3.56 -20.68
C SER A 429 2.73 4.88 -19.88
N PHE A 430 3.82 5.66 -19.90
CA PHE A 430 3.92 6.95 -19.22
C PHE A 430 3.89 8.19 -20.14
N ASN A 431 3.64 8.02 -21.45
CA ASN A 431 3.72 9.12 -22.42
C ASN A 431 2.80 10.29 -22.08
N SER A 432 1.60 10.02 -21.56
CA SER A 432 0.63 11.04 -21.13
C SER A 432 0.99 11.74 -19.82
N ALA A 433 2.04 11.30 -19.12
CA ALA A 433 2.46 11.79 -17.80
C ALA A 433 3.92 12.29 -17.79
N GLN A 434 4.53 12.53 -18.95
CA GLN A 434 5.96 12.77 -19.03
C GLN A 434 6.39 14.01 -18.24
N GLN A 435 5.70 15.15 -18.41
CA GLN A 435 6.08 16.41 -17.75
C GLN A 435 5.75 16.38 -16.27
N SER A 436 4.64 15.75 -15.87
CA SER A 436 4.27 15.57 -14.46
C SER A 436 5.24 14.63 -13.73
N ILE A 437 5.72 13.57 -14.39
CA ILE A 437 6.83 12.76 -13.87
C ILE A 437 8.11 13.61 -13.75
N GLU A 438 8.43 14.44 -14.74
CA GLU A 438 9.56 15.37 -14.70
C GLU A 438 9.41 16.47 -13.61
N ALA A 439 8.19 16.83 -13.20
CA ALA A 439 7.91 17.75 -12.10
C ALA A 439 7.84 17.09 -10.71
N SER A 440 7.71 15.77 -10.66
CA SER A 440 7.66 14.98 -9.42
C SER A 440 9.03 14.85 -8.75
N ASP A 441 9.08 14.56 -7.46
CA ASP A 441 10.34 14.32 -6.73
C ASP A 441 10.87 12.90 -6.96
N PHE A 442 9.96 11.94 -7.22
CA PHE A 442 10.29 10.55 -7.51
C PHE A 442 9.24 9.92 -8.44
N VAL A 443 9.52 8.71 -8.92
CA VAL A 443 8.53 7.87 -9.64
C VAL A 443 8.08 6.74 -8.74
N ALA A 444 6.78 6.51 -8.60
CA ALA A 444 6.24 5.36 -7.92
C ALA A 444 5.85 4.28 -8.93
N SER A 445 5.83 3.04 -8.47
CA SER A 445 5.35 1.90 -9.26
C SER A 445 4.70 0.85 -8.38
N MET A 446 3.88 0.03 -9.02
CA MET A 446 3.22 -1.12 -8.44
C MET A 446 3.90 -2.42 -8.89
N LEU A 447 3.86 -3.42 -8.03
CA LEU A 447 4.11 -4.81 -8.37
C LEU A 447 3.11 -5.69 -7.62
N MET A 448 2.15 -6.28 -8.35
CA MET A 448 1.17 -7.18 -7.76
C MET A 448 1.24 -8.58 -8.37
N LEU A 449 1.07 -9.58 -7.52
CA LEU A 449 1.11 -10.98 -7.90
C LEU A 449 0.02 -11.78 -7.19
N SER A 450 -0.49 -12.76 -7.91
CA SER A 450 -1.31 -13.83 -7.36
C SER A 450 -0.97 -15.15 -8.03
N SER A 451 -1.50 -16.24 -7.48
CA SER A 451 -1.39 -17.54 -8.12
C SER A 451 -2.05 -17.57 -9.51
N TYR A 452 -3.07 -16.75 -9.75
CA TYR A 452 -3.76 -16.69 -11.04
C TYR A 452 -2.87 -16.11 -12.16
N THR A 453 -2.09 -15.07 -11.87
CA THR A 453 -1.18 -14.49 -12.86
C THR A 453 0.01 -15.41 -13.12
N GLU A 454 0.68 -15.91 -12.08
CA GLU A 454 1.91 -16.69 -12.29
C GLU A 454 1.65 -18.06 -12.93
N ARG A 455 0.46 -18.65 -12.76
CA ARG A 455 0.13 -19.93 -13.43
C ARG A 455 0.12 -19.85 -14.94
N ALA A 456 -0.20 -18.69 -15.50
CA ALA A 456 -0.24 -18.43 -16.93
C ALA A 456 1.17 -18.33 -17.56
N HIS A 457 2.22 -18.28 -16.73
CA HIS A 457 3.59 -18.06 -17.16
C HIS A 457 4.53 -19.15 -16.66
N THR A 458 5.50 -19.54 -17.49
CA THR A 458 6.50 -20.57 -17.16
C THR A 458 7.90 -20.16 -17.61
N ALA A 459 8.12 -18.85 -17.76
CA ALA A 459 9.39 -18.32 -18.22
C ALA A 459 9.99 -17.39 -17.17
N PRO A 460 11.31 -17.48 -16.93
CA PRO A 460 11.96 -16.76 -15.84
C PRO A 460 11.96 -15.23 -15.98
N ASP A 461 11.79 -14.70 -17.19
CA ASP A 461 11.64 -13.26 -17.44
C ASP A 461 10.26 -12.71 -17.09
N TRP A 462 9.30 -13.57 -16.71
CA TRP A 462 8.05 -13.15 -16.08
C TRP A 462 8.18 -12.92 -14.57
N SER A 463 9.32 -13.33 -13.98
CA SER A 463 9.60 -13.07 -12.57
C SER A 463 9.29 -11.60 -12.23
N PRO A 464 8.55 -11.35 -11.14
CA PRO A 464 8.13 -10.00 -10.77
C PRO A 464 9.33 -9.06 -10.57
N TRP A 465 10.43 -9.58 -10.05
CA TRP A 465 11.65 -8.81 -9.85
C TRP A 465 12.37 -8.47 -11.16
N VAL A 466 12.26 -9.33 -12.18
CA VAL A 466 12.79 -9.04 -13.52
C VAL A 466 11.92 -7.99 -14.22
N ARG A 467 10.60 -8.00 -14.02
CA ARG A 467 9.70 -6.90 -14.44
C ARG A 467 10.11 -5.58 -13.76
N ALA A 468 10.28 -5.59 -12.45
CA ALA A 468 10.71 -4.41 -11.68
C ALA A 468 12.08 -3.87 -12.15
N LEU A 469 13.06 -4.74 -12.42
CA LEU A 469 14.36 -4.33 -12.96
C LEU A 469 14.25 -3.64 -14.33
N ARG A 470 13.41 -4.17 -15.22
CA ARG A 470 13.18 -3.56 -16.55
C ARG A 470 12.53 -2.19 -16.43
N LEU A 471 11.53 -2.07 -15.55
CA LEU A 471 10.90 -0.78 -15.27
C LEU A 471 11.93 0.22 -14.72
N GLY A 472 12.68 -0.16 -13.69
CA GLY A 472 13.71 0.69 -13.08
C GLY A 472 14.78 1.14 -14.09
N GLU A 473 15.21 0.26 -15.00
CA GLU A 473 16.19 0.60 -16.04
C GLU A 473 15.68 1.66 -17.00
N ARG A 474 14.42 1.54 -17.42
CA ARG A 474 13.77 2.51 -18.30
C ARG A 474 13.53 3.84 -17.61
N LEU A 475 13.07 3.80 -16.35
CA LEU A 475 12.89 5.01 -15.54
C LEU A 475 14.21 5.75 -15.32
N GLN A 476 15.28 5.02 -14.99
CA GLN A 476 16.62 5.60 -14.83
C GLN A 476 17.11 6.23 -16.14
N LYS A 477 16.99 5.53 -17.28
CA LYS A 477 17.38 6.08 -18.58
C LYS A 477 16.56 7.30 -18.99
N ARG A 478 15.26 7.31 -18.71
CA ARG A 478 14.34 8.33 -19.22
C ARG A 478 14.28 9.58 -18.36
N PHE A 479 14.23 9.40 -17.05
CA PHE A 479 13.98 10.48 -16.09
C PHE A 479 15.17 10.71 -15.16
N ASN A 480 16.02 9.69 -14.95
CA ASN A 480 17.15 9.74 -14.02
C ASN A 480 16.72 10.21 -12.62
N LYS A 481 15.62 9.65 -12.13
CA LYS A 481 15.01 9.97 -10.84
C LYS A 481 15.03 8.76 -9.91
N PRO A 482 15.06 8.98 -8.59
CA PRO A 482 14.79 7.93 -7.63
C PRO A 482 13.38 7.38 -7.87
N TRP A 483 13.20 6.08 -7.64
CA TRP A 483 11.90 5.45 -7.76
C TRP A 483 11.58 4.54 -6.58
N MET A 484 10.29 4.32 -6.37
CA MET A 484 9.73 3.58 -5.24
C MET A 484 8.82 2.46 -5.77
N LEU A 485 8.92 1.29 -5.16
CA LEU A 485 7.87 0.27 -5.24
C LEU A 485 6.83 0.61 -4.18
N ALA A 486 5.90 1.51 -4.54
CA ALA A 486 4.94 2.08 -3.60
C ALA A 486 3.84 1.09 -3.20
N TYR A 487 3.68 0.04 -4.02
CA TYR A 487 2.65 -0.96 -3.85
C TYR A 487 3.18 -2.34 -4.28
N LEU A 488 3.80 -3.07 -3.34
CA LEU A 488 4.16 -4.47 -3.54
C LEU A 488 3.15 -5.39 -2.83
N SER A 489 2.42 -6.20 -3.59
CA SER A 489 1.46 -7.16 -3.03
C SER A 489 1.63 -8.54 -3.64
N ILE A 490 1.71 -9.57 -2.81
CA ILE A 490 1.75 -10.96 -3.28
C ILE A 490 0.70 -11.73 -2.51
N ALA A 491 -0.35 -12.18 -3.19
CA ALA A 491 -1.44 -12.91 -2.56
C ALA A 491 -0.96 -14.27 -2.07
N SER A 492 -1.34 -14.66 -0.86
CA SER A 492 -1.02 -15.97 -0.31
C SER A 492 -2.07 -17.04 -0.60
N GLN A 493 -3.17 -16.71 -1.28
CA GLN A 493 -4.24 -17.64 -1.63
C GLN A 493 -4.37 -17.92 -3.15
N PRO A 494 -4.92 -19.11 -3.49
CA PRO A 494 -5.01 -20.31 -2.64
C PRO A 494 -3.63 -21.00 -2.49
N ASP A 495 -3.38 -21.58 -1.31
CA ASP A 495 -2.21 -22.43 -0.99
C ASP A 495 -0.84 -21.83 -1.37
N TRP A 496 -0.69 -20.52 -1.25
CA TRP A 496 0.44 -19.74 -1.78
C TRP A 496 1.28 -19.03 -0.71
N GLU A 497 1.05 -19.29 0.58
CA GLU A 497 1.84 -18.71 1.68
C GLU A 497 3.35 -19.00 1.56
N VAL A 498 3.71 -20.24 1.22
CA VAL A 498 5.11 -20.61 0.96
C VAL A 498 5.67 -19.82 -0.22
N GLN A 499 4.85 -19.62 -1.27
CA GLN A 499 5.28 -18.89 -2.45
C GLN A 499 5.43 -17.39 -2.19
N GLN A 500 4.54 -16.78 -1.40
CA GLN A 500 4.65 -15.40 -0.93
C GLN A 500 6.00 -15.18 -0.22
N ALA A 501 6.39 -16.10 0.67
CA ALA A 501 7.70 -16.07 1.33
C ALA A 501 8.86 -16.28 0.35
N ASN A 502 8.72 -17.21 -0.61
CA ASN A 502 9.75 -17.47 -1.62
C ASN A 502 10.00 -16.24 -2.50
N GLU A 503 8.96 -15.53 -2.95
CA GLU A 503 9.12 -14.32 -3.75
C GLU A 503 9.86 -13.23 -2.98
N LEU A 504 9.54 -13.03 -1.69
CA LEU A 504 10.31 -12.13 -0.82
C LEU A 504 11.76 -12.60 -0.69
N GLN A 505 12.02 -13.89 -0.55
CA GLN A 505 13.39 -14.38 -0.43
C GLN A 505 14.21 -14.11 -1.70
N LYS A 506 13.59 -14.20 -2.90
CA LYS A 506 14.25 -13.83 -4.16
C LYS A 506 14.70 -12.37 -4.16
N LEU A 507 13.99 -11.47 -3.47
CA LEU A 507 14.36 -10.05 -3.39
C LEU A 507 15.78 -9.85 -2.87
N ASN A 508 16.31 -10.73 -2.00
CA ASN A 508 17.73 -10.65 -1.57
C ASN A 508 18.72 -10.60 -2.75
N PHE A 509 18.43 -11.35 -3.82
CA PHE A 509 19.26 -11.34 -5.02
C PHE A 509 19.02 -10.09 -5.88
N TYR A 510 17.77 -9.65 -5.98
CA TYR A 510 17.37 -8.58 -6.90
C TYR A 510 17.53 -7.17 -6.33
N LEU A 511 17.41 -7.00 -5.02
CA LEU A 511 17.43 -5.71 -4.35
C LEU A 511 18.70 -4.89 -4.64
N PRO A 512 19.92 -5.46 -4.64
CA PRO A 512 21.11 -4.70 -5.01
C PRO A 512 21.09 -4.16 -6.44
N MET A 513 20.53 -4.92 -7.37
CA MET A 513 20.39 -4.49 -8.76
C MET A 513 19.32 -3.40 -8.89
N LEU A 514 18.19 -3.55 -8.19
CA LEU A 514 17.13 -2.54 -8.12
C LEU A 514 17.64 -1.23 -7.51
N GLN A 515 18.42 -1.30 -6.43
CA GLN A 515 19.05 -0.14 -5.81
C GLN A 515 20.07 0.53 -6.73
N THR A 516 20.78 -0.21 -7.59
CA THR A 516 21.66 0.36 -8.62
C THR A 516 20.88 1.16 -9.66
N LEU A 517 19.60 0.85 -9.83
CA LEU A 517 18.63 1.59 -10.63
C LEU A 517 17.88 2.66 -9.81
N ASP A 518 18.42 3.06 -8.67
CA ASP A 518 17.89 4.09 -7.77
C ASP A 518 16.50 3.79 -7.20
N LEU A 519 16.18 2.49 -7.04
CA LEU A 519 15.10 2.09 -6.13
C LEU A 519 15.53 2.46 -4.70
N PHE A 520 14.84 3.42 -4.09
CA PHE A 520 15.17 3.90 -2.74
C PHE A 520 14.22 3.37 -1.65
N ALA A 521 13.03 2.91 -2.05
CA ALA A 521 11.98 2.51 -1.13
C ALA A 521 11.12 1.36 -1.67
N LEU A 522 10.61 0.54 -0.76
CA LEU A 522 9.63 -0.51 -1.02
C LEU A 522 8.58 -0.51 0.10
N ASN A 523 7.30 -0.49 -0.28
CA ASN A 523 6.19 -0.64 0.64
C ASN A 523 5.44 -1.93 0.36
N TRP A 524 5.38 -2.79 1.39
CA TRP A 524 4.56 -3.99 1.35
C TRP A 524 3.09 -3.64 1.62
N PHE A 525 2.21 -4.10 0.74
CA PHE A 525 0.78 -4.09 0.97
C PHE A 525 0.30 -5.53 1.11
N SER A 526 -0.35 -5.91 2.22
CA SER A 526 -0.70 -5.15 3.44
C SER A 526 -0.09 -5.82 4.67
N LEU A 527 -0.22 -5.19 5.86
CA LEU A 527 0.21 -5.85 7.10
C LEU A 527 -0.66 -7.07 7.40
N THR A 528 -1.97 -6.92 7.25
CA THR A 528 -2.99 -7.94 7.54
C THR A 528 -3.79 -8.29 6.29
N ASP A 529 -4.30 -9.51 6.23
CA ASP A 529 -5.35 -9.89 5.27
C ASP A 529 -6.60 -9.06 5.46
N GLU A 530 -7.29 -8.77 4.35
CA GLU A 530 -8.49 -7.94 4.28
C GLU A 530 -9.63 -8.78 3.68
N PRO A 531 -10.45 -9.47 4.50
CA PRO A 531 -11.44 -10.46 4.03
C PRO A 531 -12.49 -9.90 3.07
N GLU A 532 -12.74 -8.59 3.13
CA GLU A 532 -13.70 -7.88 2.30
C GLU A 532 -13.08 -7.28 1.03
N GLN A 533 -11.76 -7.34 0.87
CA GLN A 533 -11.08 -6.79 -0.30
C GLN A 533 -11.46 -7.56 -1.57
N GLN A 534 -11.76 -6.81 -2.64
CA GLN A 534 -12.05 -7.31 -3.97
C GLN A 534 -11.46 -6.35 -5.01
N GLY A 535 -10.87 -6.91 -6.06
CA GLY A 535 -10.29 -6.15 -7.16
C GLY A 535 -9.93 -7.05 -8.35
N TRP A 536 -8.93 -6.63 -9.14
CA TRP A 536 -8.49 -7.33 -10.34
C TRP A 536 -8.10 -8.79 -10.10
N PHE A 537 -7.48 -9.08 -8.94
CA PHE A 537 -7.05 -10.44 -8.58
C PHE A 537 -8.15 -11.26 -7.90
N SER A 538 -9.41 -10.81 -7.97
CA SER A 538 -10.56 -11.49 -7.39
C SER A 538 -10.37 -11.72 -5.88
N ASP A 539 -10.76 -12.90 -5.40
CA ASP A 539 -10.63 -13.38 -4.04
C ASP A 539 -9.19 -13.51 -3.52
N ALA A 540 -8.17 -13.58 -4.39
CA ALA A 540 -6.78 -13.62 -3.96
C ALA A 540 -6.37 -12.31 -3.24
N GLU A 541 -7.02 -11.18 -3.52
CA GLU A 541 -6.70 -9.90 -2.88
C GLU A 541 -6.94 -9.88 -1.37
N LYS A 542 -7.78 -10.80 -0.89
CA LYS A 542 -8.04 -10.96 0.55
C LYS A 542 -6.82 -11.42 1.33
N SER A 543 -5.75 -11.84 0.64
CA SER A 543 -4.64 -12.60 1.20
C SER A 543 -3.26 -11.94 1.05
N PHE A 544 -3.21 -10.62 0.85
CA PHE A 544 -1.95 -9.87 0.69
C PHE A 544 -1.17 -9.64 2.00
N GLY A 545 -1.79 -9.91 3.16
CA GLY A 545 -1.19 -9.70 4.47
C GLY A 545 0.07 -10.53 4.72
N LEU A 546 1.00 -9.98 5.51
CA LEU A 546 2.02 -10.77 6.21
C LEU A 546 1.45 -11.49 7.45
N LEU A 547 0.34 -10.96 7.96
CA LEU A 547 -0.51 -11.55 8.98
C LEU A 547 -1.85 -11.96 8.35
N ASP A 548 -2.51 -12.98 8.90
CA ASP A 548 -3.90 -13.26 8.56
C ASP A 548 -4.86 -12.21 9.17
N ALA A 549 -6.16 -12.33 8.91
CA ALA A 549 -7.18 -11.39 9.41
C ALA A 549 -7.35 -11.45 10.94
N HIS A 550 -6.76 -12.45 11.60
CA HIS A 550 -6.73 -12.66 13.04
C HIS A 550 -5.36 -12.32 13.66
N TYR A 551 -4.48 -11.66 12.89
CA TYR A 551 -3.14 -11.24 13.31
C TYR A 551 -2.18 -12.40 13.59
N HIS A 552 -2.46 -13.60 13.10
CA HIS A 552 -1.49 -14.69 13.15
C HIS A 552 -0.44 -14.49 12.05
N PRO A 553 0.85 -14.72 12.36
CA PRO A 553 1.93 -14.54 11.39
C PRO A 553 1.89 -15.61 10.31
N LYS A 554 2.03 -15.19 9.05
CA LYS A 554 2.29 -16.08 7.91
C LYS A 554 3.79 -16.28 7.72
N GLN A 555 4.17 -17.28 6.91
CA GLN A 555 5.57 -17.56 6.61
C GLN A 555 6.33 -16.36 6.02
N ALA A 556 5.66 -15.53 5.22
CA ALA A 556 6.25 -14.35 4.61
C ALA A 556 6.73 -13.30 5.63
N LEU A 557 6.12 -13.23 6.81
CA LEU A 557 6.51 -12.29 7.87
C LEU A 557 7.98 -12.50 8.27
N THR A 558 8.40 -13.75 8.51
CA THR A 558 9.77 -14.06 8.91
C THR A 558 10.78 -13.64 7.85
N THR A 559 10.48 -13.88 6.57
CA THR A 559 11.34 -13.45 5.47
C THR A 559 11.39 -11.93 5.35
N TYR A 560 10.27 -11.26 5.58
CA TYR A 560 10.21 -9.80 5.57
C TYR A 560 11.05 -9.20 6.69
N ILE A 561 10.94 -9.70 7.92
CA ILE A 561 11.79 -9.26 9.05
C ILE A 561 13.27 -9.41 8.71
N GLN A 562 13.69 -10.55 8.13
CA GLN A 562 15.08 -10.76 7.73
C GLN A 562 15.58 -9.75 6.69
N LEU A 563 14.71 -9.28 5.79
CA LEU A 563 15.02 -8.26 4.79
C LEU A 563 15.11 -6.85 5.40
N THR A 564 14.25 -6.55 6.38
CA THR A 564 14.16 -5.21 6.98
C THR A 564 15.15 -4.98 8.11
N THR A 565 15.54 -6.02 8.86
CA THR A 565 16.51 -5.92 9.94
C THR A 565 17.85 -5.43 9.37
N PRO A 566 18.38 -4.29 9.84
CA PRO A 566 19.65 -3.76 9.35
C PRO A 566 20.76 -4.79 9.46
N HIS A 567 21.36 -5.17 8.34
CA HIS A 567 22.67 -5.82 8.38
C HIS A 567 23.63 -4.79 8.99
N THR A 568 24.27 -5.15 10.11
CA THR A 568 25.00 -4.33 11.10
C THR A 568 26.17 -3.46 10.59
N ALA A 569 26.19 -3.06 9.32
CA ALA A 569 27.00 -1.95 8.89
C ALA A 569 26.55 -0.71 9.65
N ALA A 570 27.43 -0.18 10.50
CA ALA A 570 27.19 1.05 11.24
C ALA A 570 26.72 2.12 10.27
N LEU A 571 25.42 2.44 10.30
CA LEU A 571 24.87 3.54 9.52
C LEU A 571 25.62 4.78 10.00
N ARG A 572 26.36 5.40 9.09
CA ARG A 572 26.90 6.73 9.38
C ARG A 572 25.71 7.62 9.66
N PRO A 573 25.74 8.44 10.73
CA PRO A 573 24.71 9.45 10.92
C PRO A 573 24.55 10.25 9.62
N PRO A 574 23.32 10.57 9.22
CA PRO A 574 23.10 11.41 8.05
C PRO A 574 23.82 12.75 8.19
N GLU A 575 24.30 13.25 7.07
CA GLU A 575 24.87 14.60 7.00
C GLU A 575 23.72 15.61 6.92
N VAL A 576 23.82 16.67 7.73
CA VAL A 576 22.83 17.76 7.74
C VAL A 576 23.19 18.77 6.66
N THR A 577 22.39 18.83 5.60
CA THR A 577 22.58 19.75 4.46
C THR A 577 21.96 21.12 4.72
N LEU A 578 20.90 21.17 5.54
CA LEU A 578 20.26 22.39 6.00
C LEU A 578 19.86 22.23 7.47
N PHE A 579 20.11 23.25 8.28
CA PHE A 579 19.46 23.41 9.58
C PHE A 579 19.28 24.89 9.85
N SER A 580 18.03 25.33 9.95
CA SER A 580 17.69 26.74 10.15
C SER A 580 16.58 26.88 11.16
N VAL A 581 16.73 27.89 12.02
CA VAL A 581 15.71 28.34 12.97
C VAL A 581 15.44 29.81 12.69
N ALA A 582 14.18 30.16 12.43
CA ALA A 582 13.78 31.53 12.07
C ALA A 582 12.48 31.93 12.77
N ASP A 583 12.40 33.18 13.21
CA ASP A 583 11.15 33.77 13.71
C ASP A 583 10.14 33.95 12.57
N ILE A 584 8.90 33.48 12.75
CA ILE A 584 7.75 33.86 11.95
C ILE A 584 7.00 34.95 12.71
N THR A 585 7.08 36.18 12.22
CA THR A 585 6.40 37.35 12.79
C THR A 585 5.03 37.63 12.17
N ASP A 586 4.66 36.93 11.08
CA ASP A 586 3.41 37.11 10.34
C ASP A 586 2.27 36.17 10.80
N THR A 587 2.37 35.69 12.03
CA THR A 587 1.39 34.85 12.70
C THR A 587 0.85 35.59 13.92
N ALA A 588 -0.42 35.33 14.28
CA ALA A 588 -1.02 35.91 15.50
C ALA A 588 -0.21 35.55 16.77
N PHE A 589 0.58 34.47 16.70
CA PHE A 589 1.50 33.99 17.71
C PHE A 589 2.91 33.96 17.11
N ALA A 590 3.91 34.56 17.76
CA ALA A 590 5.29 34.48 17.29
C ALA A 590 5.77 33.01 17.36
N ALA A 591 6.05 32.41 16.20
CA ALA A 591 6.51 31.02 16.11
C ALA A 591 7.97 30.95 15.69
N LEU A 592 8.70 29.93 16.16
CA LEU A 592 9.98 29.54 15.59
C LEU A 592 9.75 28.49 14.52
N GLN A 593 10.09 28.81 13.28
CA GLN A 593 10.17 27.82 12.22
C GLN A 593 11.51 27.11 12.28
N ILE A 594 11.46 25.79 12.38
CA ILE A 594 12.60 24.89 12.41
C ILE A 594 12.54 24.05 11.15
N LYS A 595 13.61 24.14 10.34
CA LYS A 595 13.75 23.35 9.11
C LYS A 595 15.07 22.62 9.14
N ALA A 596 15.04 21.35 8.72
CA ALA A 596 16.24 20.57 8.53
C ALA A 596 16.12 19.68 7.28
N GLU A 597 17.26 19.45 6.63
CA GLU A 597 17.39 18.51 5.52
C GLU A 597 18.62 17.62 5.74
N PHE A 598 18.49 16.36 5.35
CA PHE A 598 19.46 15.31 5.61
C PHE A 598 19.82 14.61 4.29
N THR A 599 21.00 13.99 4.23
CA THR A 599 21.37 13.18 3.05
C THR A 599 20.54 11.91 2.91
N HIS A 600 19.86 11.49 3.97
CA HIS A 600 18.98 10.33 3.97
C HIS A 600 18.04 10.27 5.18
N TRP A 601 17.10 9.33 5.14
CA TRP A 601 16.16 9.06 6.22
C TRP A 601 16.87 8.80 7.55
N SER A 602 16.37 9.42 8.62
CA SER A 602 16.79 9.18 10.00
C SER A 602 15.66 9.50 10.98
N ARG A 603 15.76 8.97 12.19
CA ARG A 603 14.93 9.43 13.32
C ARG A 603 15.52 10.71 13.84
N TRP A 604 14.71 11.74 13.98
CA TRP A 604 15.15 13.03 14.46
C TRP A 604 14.47 13.40 15.78
N ASP A 605 15.22 14.06 16.65
CA ASP A 605 14.69 14.81 17.78
C ASP A 605 15.06 16.28 17.61
N ILE A 606 14.08 17.17 17.75
CA ILE A 606 14.31 18.60 17.97
C ILE A 606 14.16 18.86 19.45
N MET A 607 15.25 19.27 20.09
CA MET A 607 15.26 19.68 21.48
C MET A 607 15.33 21.19 21.58
N ILE A 608 14.39 21.80 22.30
CA ILE A 608 14.42 23.24 22.58
C ILE A 608 14.64 23.38 24.08
N SER A 609 15.70 24.10 24.46
CA SER A 609 16.11 24.28 25.85
C SER A 609 16.07 25.75 26.24
N HIS A 610 15.47 26.05 27.39
CA HIS A 610 15.43 27.37 27.99
C HIS A 610 15.59 27.24 29.51
N GLU A 611 16.69 27.74 30.07
CA GLU A 611 17.07 27.48 31.47
C GLU A 611 17.13 25.96 31.75
N ASP A 612 16.51 25.48 32.84
CA ASP A 612 16.51 24.06 33.24
C ASP A 612 15.49 23.19 32.49
N ASN A 613 14.87 23.77 31.46
CA ASN A 613 13.70 23.20 30.85
C ASN A 613 13.95 22.76 29.41
N VAL A 614 13.46 21.57 29.06
CA VAL A 614 13.69 20.95 27.76
C VAL A 614 12.37 20.46 27.14
N TRP A 615 12.16 20.80 25.87
CA TRP A 615 11.09 20.30 25.03
C TRP A 615 11.69 19.42 23.96
N VAL A 616 10.98 18.35 23.63
CA VAL A 616 11.42 17.39 22.63
C VAL A 616 10.26 17.11 21.69
N SER A 617 10.46 17.37 20.40
CA SER A 617 9.64 16.82 19.33
C SER A 617 10.41 15.75 18.60
N ARG A 618 9.73 14.64 18.32
CA ARG A 618 10.32 13.47 17.64
C ARG A 618 9.66 13.27 16.29
N GLY A 619 10.41 12.71 15.35
CA GLY A 619 9.88 12.32 14.05
C GLY A 619 10.83 11.45 13.25
N ALA A 620 10.47 11.19 11.99
CA ALA A 620 11.34 10.47 11.07
C ALA A 620 11.21 11.02 9.64
N GLY A 621 12.31 11.03 8.91
CA GLY A 621 12.33 11.57 7.54
C GLY A 621 13.74 11.87 7.05
N ASP A 622 13.82 12.31 5.79
CA ASP A 622 15.03 12.91 5.21
C ASP A 622 15.00 14.45 5.28
N ALA A 623 13.88 15.02 5.75
CA ALA A 623 13.72 16.43 6.04
C ALA A 623 12.65 16.63 7.13
N LEU A 624 12.60 17.83 7.70
CA LEU A 624 11.50 18.26 8.55
C LEU A 624 11.23 19.75 8.38
N SER A 625 9.97 20.13 8.58
CA SER A 625 9.52 21.50 8.79
C SER A 625 8.56 21.52 9.96
N LEU A 626 8.90 22.26 11.01
CA LEU A 626 8.11 22.37 12.24
C LEU A 626 7.96 23.84 12.61
N ASP A 627 6.77 24.22 13.07
CA ASP A 627 6.54 25.51 13.69
C ASP A 627 6.33 25.31 15.19
N TRP A 628 7.21 25.86 16.01
CA TRP A 628 7.14 25.83 17.47
C TRP A 628 6.57 27.15 17.99
N TYR A 629 5.48 27.07 18.73
CA TYR A 629 4.71 28.25 19.20
C TYR A 629 5.01 28.60 20.66
N GLY A 630 6.13 28.12 21.21
CA GLY A 630 6.43 28.30 22.62
C GLY A 630 5.85 27.23 23.54
N GLN A 631 5.51 26.05 23.01
CA GLN A 631 4.91 24.96 23.78
C GLN A 631 5.91 24.43 24.81
N MET A 632 6.02 25.07 25.97
CA MET A 632 7.01 24.80 26.99
C MET A 632 6.57 25.28 28.38
N LEU A 633 6.41 24.32 29.30
CA LEU A 633 6.79 24.38 30.73
C LEU A 633 5.79 24.93 31.75
N PRO A 634 5.92 24.57 33.07
CA PRO A 634 5.10 25.06 34.19
C PRO A 634 4.84 26.58 34.21
N LEU A 635 5.74 27.36 33.60
CA LEU A 635 5.59 28.76 33.22
C LEU A 635 6.06 28.87 31.77
N TRP A 636 5.30 29.55 30.90
CA TRP A 636 5.73 29.83 29.52
C TRP A 636 7.13 30.40 29.53
N ALA A 637 8.01 29.91 28.64
CA ALA A 637 9.35 30.48 28.52
C ALA A 637 9.21 32.00 28.43
N SER A 638 9.77 32.71 29.42
CA SER A 638 9.82 34.15 29.35
C SER A 638 10.60 34.53 28.09
N SER A 639 10.25 35.65 27.47
CA SER A 639 11.03 36.16 26.34
C SER A 639 12.52 36.10 26.69
N GLY A 640 13.34 35.41 25.90
CA GLY A 640 14.68 35.06 26.33
C GLY A 640 15.46 34.20 25.34
N PRO A 641 16.74 33.93 25.66
CA PRO A 641 17.60 33.07 24.85
C PRO A 641 17.16 31.61 24.94
N LEU A 642 17.28 30.86 23.85
CA LEU A 642 16.97 29.44 23.81
C LEU A 642 17.87 28.70 22.82
N SER A 643 18.24 27.47 23.19
CA SER A 643 19.04 26.57 22.38
C SER A 643 18.14 25.58 21.65
N VAL A 644 18.30 25.45 20.34
CA VAL A 644 17.62 24.48 19.50
C VAL A 644 18.63 23.45 19.01
N THR A 645 18.55 22.24 19.55
CA THR A 645 19.41 21.10 19.22
C THR A 645 18.69 20.13 18.29
N LEU A 646 19.36 19.73 17.20
CA LEU A 646 18.94 18.62 16.35
C LEU A 646 19.74 17.37 16.71
N LYS A 647 19.03 16.29 17.06
CA LYS A 647 19.59 14.94 17.17
C LYS A 647 19.13 14.06 16.01
N LEU A 648 20.02 13.21 15.52
CA LEU A 648 19.75 12.20 14.49
C LEU A 648 20.16 10.84 15.02
N ASP A 649 19.22 9.90 15.07
CA ASP A 649 19.36 8.57 15.66
C ASP A 649 19.98 8.60 17.07
N GLY A 650 19.60 9.60 17.87
CA GLY A 650 20.05 9.81 19.24
C GLY A 650 21.35 10.64 19.40
N TYR A 651 22.06 10.95 18.31
CA TYR A 651 23.30 11.73 18.34
C TYR A 651 23.02 13.21 18.09
N VAL A 652 23.60 14.10 18.90
CA VAL A 652 23.56 15.56 18.64
C VAL A 652 24.39 15.88 17.41
N VAL A 653 23.76 16.49 16.39
CA VAL A 653 24.43 16.81 15.11
C VAL A 653 24.55 18.32 14.89
N LYS A 654 23.57 19.11 15.34
CA LYS A 654 23.58 20.57 15.23
C LYS A 654 22.93 21.21 16.46
N GLU A 655 23.34 22.44 16.73
CA GLU A 655 22.79 23.29 17.79
C GLU A 655 22.81 24.75 17.33
N ILE A 656 21.72 25.47 17.57
CA ILE A 656 21.57 26.90 17.24
C ILE A 656 21.02 27.62 18.47
N GLU A 657 21.72 28.65 18.90
CA GLU A 657 21.21 29.62 19.87
C GLU A 657 20.35 30.66 19.16
N THR A 658 19.15 30.92 19.66
CA THR A 658 18.27 31.99 19.20
C THR A 658 17.58 32.66 20.38
N SER A 659 16.71 33.62 20.12
CA SER A 659 15.87 34.23 21.14
C SER A 659 14.42 34.13 20.72
N TRP A 660 13.52 33.92 21.68
CA TRP A 660 12.10 33.91 21.42
C TRP A 660 11.40 34.98 22.23
N LYS A 661 10.32 35.54 21.68
CA LYS A 661 9.47 36.51 22.35
C LYS A 661 8.13 35.85 22.67
N GLY A 662 8.06 35.25 23.86
CA GLY A 662 6.86 34.57 24.32
C GLY A 662 5.69 35.50 24.63
N LEU A 663 4.48 34.99 24.45
CA LEU A 663 3.25 35.59 24.96
C LEU A 663 3.04 35.14 26.41
N GLN A 664 2.69 36.07 27.30
CA GLN A 664 2.19 35.74 28.64
C GLN A 664 0.70 35.48 28.54
N ASP A 665 0.30 34.22 28.56
CA ASP A 665 -1.10 33.81 28.58
C ASP A 665 -1.52 33.23 29.94
N ALA A 666 -2.82 33.31 30.22
CA ALA A 666 -3.42 32.85 31.47
C ALA A 666 -3.49 31.31 31.51
N ARG A 667 -2.66 30.70 32.36
CA ARG A 667 -2.73 29.27 32.69
C ARG A 667 -3.64 29.02 33.89
N VAL A 668 -4.43 27.95 33.80
CA VAL A 668 -5.26 27.47 34.91
C VAL A 668 -4.62 26.22 35.52
N ASN A 669 -4.24 26.30 36.80
CA ASN A 669 -3.69 25.17 37.54
C ASN A 669 -4.84 24.26 38.03
N ILE A 670 -4.80 23.00 37.65
CA ILE A 670 -5.83 21.99 37.94
C ILE A 670 -5.37 21.06 39.05
N ASN A 671 -4.17 20.47 38.90
CA ASN A 671 -3.57 19.50 39.81
C ASN A 671 -4.50 18.34 40.22
N GLU A 672 -5.31 17.83 39.31
CA GLU A 672 -6.30 16.77 39.55
C GLU A 672 -5.74 15.40 39.19
N ALA A 673 -5.86 14.42 40.10
CA ALA A 673 -5.54 13.02 39.81
C ALA A 673 -6.75 12.35 39.14
N ILE A 674 -6.53 11.76 37.97
CA ILE A 674 -7.58 11.21 37.12
C ILE A 674 -7.35 9.71 36.95
N LYS A 675 -8.46 8.96 36.97
CA LYS A 675 -8.52 7.59 36.49
C LYS A 675 -9.60 7.50 35.41
N LEU A 676 -9.21 7.14 34.19
CA LEU A 676 -10.14 6.96 33.06
C LEU A 676 -10.24 5.48 32.71
N ASP A 677 -11.38 4.86 32.97
CA ASP A 677 -11.69 3.54 32.40
C ASP A 677 -12.07 3.68 30.91
N THR A 678 -12.26 2.58 30.21
CA THR A 678 -12.61 2.59 28.77
C THR A 678 -13.82 3.47 28.50
N TRP A 679 -13.68 4.39 27.55
CA TRP A 679 -14.68 5.39 27.15
C TRP A 679 -15.02 6.45 28.19
N HIS A 680 -14.44 6.40 29.38
CA HIS A 680 -14.58 7.50 30.34
C HIS A 680 -13.89 8.75 29.80
N THR A 681 -14.53 9.88 30.08
CA THR A 681 -14.10 11.20 29.64
C THR A 681 -13.92 12.08 30.88
N TRP A 682 -12.74 12.68 31.00
CA TRP A 682 -12.53 13.82 31.89
C TRP A 682 -12.81 15.11 31.11
N GLN A 683 -13.44 16.07 31.74
CA GLN A 683 -13.88 17.32 31.11
C GLN A 683 -13.55 18.53 32.00
N TYR A 684 -13.13 19.63 31.38
CA TYR A 684 -12.87 20.88 32.07
C TYR A 684 -13.44 22.08 31.29
N PRO A 685 -14.33 22.89 31.90
CA PRO A 685 -15.00 23.99 31.21
C PRO A 685 -14.02 25.11 30.83
N LEU A 686 -14.10 25.57 29.59
CA LEU A 686 -13.37 26.74 29.09
C LEU A 686 -14.28 27.96 29.18
N VAL A 687 -14.38 28.57 30.35
CA VAL A 687 -15.35 29.65 30.59
C VAL A 687 -15.06 30.87 29.70
N ASN A 688 -15.93 31.14 28.72
CA ASN A 688 -15.98 32.36 27.88
C ASN A 688 -14.76 32.66 26.98
N GLN A 689 -13.93 31.67 26.63
CA GLN A 689 -12.65 31.95 25.96
C GLN A 689 -12.49 31.39 24.53
N ILE A 690 -13.32 30.44 24.08
CA ILE A 690 -13.26 29.92 22.71
C ILE A 690 -14.57 30.18 21.98
N ASP A 691 -14.51 30.93 20.89
CA ASP A 691 -15.60 31.01 19.92
C ASP A 691 -15.55 29.77 19.03
N ALA A 692 -16.71 29.11 18.87
CA ALA A 692 -16.87 27.97 17.97
C ALA A 692 -16.41 28.27 16.54
N ALA A 693 -16.49 29.54 16.11
CA ALA A 693 -16.01 29.98 14.80
C ALA A 693 -14.49 29.89 14.64
N GLN A 694 -13.71 29.72 15.72
CA GLN A 694 -12.26 29.53 15.67
C GLN A 694 -11.86 28.11 15.27
N PHE A 695 -12.73 27.13 15.51
CA PHE A 695 -12.44 25.74 15.17
C PHE A 695 -12.29 25.55 13.65
N GLY A 696 -11.24 24.84 13.24
CA GLY A 696 -10.90 24.62 11.83
C GLY A 696 -10.26 25.80 11.12
N GLN A 697 -10.19 26.98 11.76
CA GLN A 697 -9.57 28.16 11.15
C GLN A 697 -8.05 28.16 11.35
N PRO A 698 -7.24 28.42 10.32
CA PRO A 698 -5.80 28.56 10.47
C PRO A 698 -5.44 29.67 11.46
N LYS A 699 -4.40 29.45 12.27
CA LYS A 699 -3.87 30.46 13.22
C LYS A 699 -4.91 30.97 14.24
N SER A 700 -5.94 30.19 14.54
CA SER A 700 -7.03 30.60 15.45
C SER A 700 -6.76 30.37 16.92
N GLY A 701 -5.69 29.64 17.24
CA GLY A 701 -5.27 29.33 18.60
C GLY A 701 -4.97 27.85 18.81
N ALA A 702 -4.77 27.47 20.08
CA ALA A 702 -4.58 26.08 20.49
C ALA A 702 -4.97 25.85 21.96
N ILE A 703 -5.27 24.61 22.31
CA ILE A 703 -5.47 24.15 23.69
C ILE A 703 -4.22 23.39 24.11
N GLU A 704 -3.67 23.69 25.28
CA GLU A 704 -2.60 22.89 25.88
C GLU A 704 -3.08 22.26 27.19
N VAL A 705 -2.86 20.94 27.33
CA VAL A 705 -3.11 20.21 28.58
C VAL A 705 -1.81 19.59 29.06
N VAL A 706 -1.39 19.92 30.28
CA VAL A 706 -0.17 19.36 30.88
C VAL A 706 -0.53 18.27 31.87
N THR A 707 0.06 17.09 31.69
CA THR A 707 -0.16 15.91 32.53
C THR A 707 1.14 15.39 33.14
N SER A 708 1.04 14.57 34.19
CA SER A 708 2.15 13.80 34.75
C SER A 708 1.71 12.36 35.06
N GLY A 709 2.67 11.42 34.99
CA GLY A 709 2.43 10.00 35.24
C GLY A 709 1.77 9.23 34.08
N ILE A 710 1.61 9.85 32.90
CA ILE A 710 1.18 9.15 31.69
C ILE A 710 2.36 8.44 31.04
N THR A 711 2.20 7.16 30.67
CA THR A 711 3.20 6.41 29.91
C THR A 711 3.00 6.58 28.39
N PRO A 712 4.01 6.29 27.55
CA PRO A 712 3.84 6.28 26.09
C PRO A 712 2.66 5.41 25.62
N ASP A 713 2.54 4.18 26.13
CA ASP A 713 1.44 3.28 25.76
C ASP A 713 0.05 3.83 26.16
N GLN A 714 -0.03 4.52 27.29
CA GLN A 714 -1.27 5.16 27.74
C GLN A 714 -1.63 6.37 26.87
N LEU A 715 -0.62 7.11 26.40
CA LEU A 715 -0.79 8.27 25.55
C LEU A 715 -1.35 7.89 24.16
N ASP A 716 -0.92 6.77 23.60
CA ASP A 716 -1.45 6.22 22.34
C ASP A 716 -2.95 5.87 22.40
N SER A 717 -3.44 5.64 23.61
CA SER A 717 -4.85 5.33 23.89
C SER A 717 -5.67 6.54 24.32
N LEU A 718 -5.02 7.68 24.57
CA LEU A 718 -5.64 8.90 25.06
C LEU A 718 -6.04 9.79 23.89
N TYR A 719 -7.24 10.33 23.96
CA TYR A 719 -7.77 11.29 22.99
C TYR A 719 -7.94 12.64 23.69
N ILE A 720 -7.57 13.72 23.02
CA ILE A 720 -7.78 15.10 23.46
C ILE A 720 -8.77 15.77 22.54
N GLY A 721 -9.59 16.68 23.07
CA GLY A 721 -10.55 17.39 22.24
C GLY A 721 -11.34 18.43 22.98
N VAL A 722 -12.49 18.75 22.39
CA VAL A 722 -13.50 19.62 22.96
C VAL A 722 -14.86 18.92 22.98
N ILE A 723 -15.70 19.24 23.96
CA ILE A 723 -17.09 18.80 24.06
C ILE A 723 -17.98 20.02 24.29
N ASP A 724 -19.18 20.01 23.71
CA ASP A 724 -20.17 21.04 23.98
C ASP A 724 -21.16 20.63 25.09
N SER A 725 -22.00 21.58 25.51
CA SER A 725 -23.04 21.37 26.52
C SER A 725 -24.06 20.24 26.24
N HIS A 726 -24.22 19.79 24.98
CA HIS A 726 -25.10 18.69 24.57
C HIS A 726 -24.38 17.34 24.43
N GLY A 727 -23.08 17.30 24.70
CA GLY A 727 -22.26 16.09 24.70
C GLY A 727 -21.77 15.63 23.33
N PHE A 728 -21.77 16.50 22.32
CA PHE A 728 -21.02 16.23 21.09
C PHE A 728 -19.60 16.72 21.27
N TYR A 729 -18.66 15.96 20.75
CA TYR A 729 -17.24 16.25 20.88
C TYR A 729 -16.54 16.26 19.53
N GLN A 730 -15.38 16.89 19.49
CA GLN A 730 -14.36 16.69 18.48
C GLN A 730 -13.09 16.26 19.20
N THR A 731 -12.63 15.03 18.94
CA THR A 731 -11.45 14.47 19.58
C THR A 731 -10.45 13.94 18.57
N LEU A 732 -9.17 14.06 18.92
CA LEU A 732 -8.02 13.56 18.17
C LEU A 732 -7.13 12.74 19.09
N SER A 733 -6.32 11.84 18.53
CA SER A 733 -5.33 11.08 19.31
C SER A 733 -4.30 12.03 19.92
N ALA A 734 -4.09 11.93 21.23
CA ALA A 734 -3.14 12.76 21.94
C ALA A 734 -1.69 12.49 21.52
N ALA A 735 -1.37 11.27 21.09
CA ALA A 735 -0.02 10.88 20.68
C ALA A 735 0.54 11.74 19.53
N GLY A 736 -0.31 12.21 18.60
CA GLY A 736 0.11 13.08 17.50
C GLY A 736 0.38 14.54 17.91
N TYR A 737 0.07 14.91 19.15
CA TYR A 737 0.09 16.27 19.69
C TYR A 737 0.88 16.41 20.99
N ALA A 738 1.47 15.31 21.44
CA ALA A 738 2.09 15.23 22.75
C ALA A 738 3.59 15.42 22.68
N TYR A 739 4.09 16.12 23.69
CA TYR A 739 5.51 16.40 23.89
C TYR A 739 5.81 16.13 25.36
N SER A 740 6.88 15.40 25.63
CA SER A 740 7.21 14.94 26.97
C SER A 740 8.57 15.48 27.42
N ASN A 741 8.67 15.86 28.69
CA ASN A 741 9.94 15.78 29.43
C ASN A 741 9.90 14.53 30.34
N GLU A 742 10.99 14.26 31.07
CA GLU A 742 11.10 13.04 31.91
C GLU A 742 9.97 12.86 32.93
N THR A 743 9.25 13.93 33.30
CA THR A 743 8.26 13.90 34.39
C THR A 743 6.85 14.33 33.98
N THR A 744 6.68 15.03 32.85
CA THR A 744 5.44 15.63 32.41
C THR A 744 5.24 15.49 30.90
N THR A 745 3.98 15.43 30.47
CA THR A 745 3.58 15.39 29.06
C THR A 745 2.60 16.52 28.79
N ALA A 746 2.96 17.42 27.88
CA ALA A 746 2.07 18.46 27.36
C ALA A 746 1.42 17.97 26.07
N ILE A 747 0.11 18.14 25.94
CA ILE A 747 -0.66 17.81 24.74
C ILE A 747 -1.15 19.13 24.14
N TYR A 748 -0.60 19.53 23.01
CA TYR A 748 -0.90 20.79 22.33
C TYR A 748 -1.81 20.52 21.13
N LEU A 749 -3.07 20.95 21.21
CA LEU A 749 -4.10 20.75 20.22
C LEU A 749 -4.41 22.07 19.49
N PRO A 750 -3.93 22.26 18.24
CA PRO A 750 -4.32 23.41 17.42
C PRO A 750 -5.83 23.45 17.21
N LEU A 751 -6.44 24.62 17.38
CA LEU A 751 -7.87 24.79 17.09
C LEU A 751 -8.18 24.59 15.60
N SER A 752 -7.19 24.81 14.73
CA SER A 752 -7.29 24.54 13.28
C SER A 752 -7.50 23.06 12.93
N ASP A 753 -7.13 22.15 13.83
CA ASP A 753 -7.24 20.71 13.60
C ASP A 753 -8.61 20.16 14.03
N LEU A 754 -9.35 20.95 14.83
CA LEU A 754 -10.75 20.72 15.18
C LEU A 754 -11.68 21.18 14.04
N ARG A 755 -11.52 20.57 12.86
CA ARG A 755 -12.28 20.92 11.64
C ARG A 755 -13.38 19.92 11.29
N GLN A 756 -13.50 18.85 12.08
CA GLN A 756 -14.42 17.75 11.79
C GLN A 756 -15.85 18.10 12.23
N GLU A 757 -16.82 17.31 11.79
CA GLU A 757 -18.15 17.39 12.37
C GLU A 757 -18.10 16.97 13.86
N TRP A 758 -18.92 17.63 14.68
CA TRP A 758 -19.08 17.28 16.09
C TRP A 758 -19.84 15.97 16.18
N VAL A 759 -19.31 15.00 16.95
CA VAL A 759 -19.90 13.66 17.07
C VAL A 759 -20.38 13.37 18.48
N LYS A 760 -21.53 12.71 18.58
CA LYS A 760 -22.03 12.11 19.81
C LYS A 760 -22.48 10.69 19.54
N TYR A 761 -22.07 9.74 20.37
CA TYR A 761 -22.50 8.36 20.22
C TYR A 761 -23.73 8.11 21.09
N GLU A 762 -24.87 7.85 20.44
CA GLU A 762 -26.10 7.48 21.11
C GLU A 762 -26.39 6.00 20.81
N ASN A 763 -26.33 5.16 21.85
CA ASN A 763 -26.43 3.69 21.72
C ASN A 763 -25.43 3.10 20.71
N GLY A 764 -24.19 3.61 20.71
CA GLY A 764 -23.13 3.18 19.80
C GLY A 764 -23.26 3.68 18.36
N THR A 765 -24.30 4.47 18.05
CA THR A 765 -24.48 5.08 16.73
C THR A 765 -23.98 6.52 16.76
N PRO A 766 -23.06 6.93 15.87
CA PRO A 766 -22.61 8.30 15.81
C PRO A 766 -23.73 9.21 15.27
N ARG A 767 -23.93 10.34 15.95
CA ARG A 767 -24.73 11.49 15.49
C ARG A 767 -23.78 12.64 15.22
N TRP A 768 -23.85 13.17 14.02
CA TRP A 768 -22.98 14.25 13.56
C TRP A 768 -23.72 15.58 13.50
N ARG A 769 -23.01 16.68 13.69
CA ARG A 769 -23.48 18.04 13.44
C ARG A 769 -22.32 18.98 13.11
N ASN A 770 -22.63 20.07 12.41
CA ASN A 770 -21.58 20.94 11.85
C ASN A 770 -21.11 22.04 12.81
N THR A 771 -21.87 22.32 13.87
CA THR A 771 -21.61 23.45 14.79
C THR A 771 -21.67 22.99 16.24
N SER A 772 -21.00 23.69 17.15
CA SER A 772 -21.19 23.48 18.59
C SER A 772 -22.49 24.11 19.10
N ILE A 773 -22.95 23.72 20.30
CA ILE A 773 -24.08 24.38 20.99
C ILE A 773 -23.72 24.62 22.46
N GLY A 774 -23.85 25.87 22.89
CA GLY A 774 -23.59 26.27 24.29
C GLY A 774 -22.10 26.23 24.64
N ASP A 775 -21.83 26.03 25.93
CA ASP A 775 -20.47 26.09 26.47
C ASP A 775 -19.59 24.95 25.94
N ILE A 776 -18.31 25.25 25.77
CA ILE A 776 -17.30 24.31 25.32
C ILE A 776 -16.37 23.96 26.51
N ALA A 777 -16.06 22.68 26.64
CA ALA A 777 -15.09 22.16 27.60
C ALA A 777 -13.98 21.40 26.88
N VAL A 778 -12.76 21.41 27.43
CA VAL A 778 -11.69 20.48 27.02
C VAL A 778 -12.04 19.09 27.50
N VAL A 779 -11.74 18.08 26.70
CA VAL A 779 -11.89 16.67 27.10
C VAL A 779 -10.62 15.87 26.92
N LEU A 780 -10.43 14.92 27.84
CA LEU A 780 -9.51 13.80 27.71
C LEU A 780 -10.33 12.50 27.78
N GLN A 781 -10.20 11.63 26.79
CA GLN A 781 -10.99 10.40 26.67
C GLN A 781 -10.07 9.18 26.53
N ASN A 782 -10.34 8.12 27.29
CA ASN A 782 -9.65 6.85 27.14
C ASN A 782 -10.35 5.95 26.10
N ASN A 783 -9.64 5.52 25.07
CA ASN A 783 -10.15 4.59 24.05
C ASN A 783 -9.62 3.15 24.24
N SER A 784 -8.77 2.90 25.24
CA SER A 784 -8.22 1.58 25.53
C SER A 784 -9.14 0.74 26.43
N PRO A 785 -9.14 -0.60 26.28
CA PRO A 785 -9.76 -1.51 27.23
C PRO A 785 -9.11 -1.45 28.64
N LEU A 786 -7.93 -0.85 28.78
CA LEU A 786 -7.22 -0.69 30.05
C LEU A 786 -7.50 0.67 30.68
N SER A 787 -7.65 0.72 32.00
CA SER A 787 -7.79 1.98 32.72
C SER A 787 -6.48 2.79 32.67
N LEU A 788 -6.59 4.09 32.42
CA LEU A 788 -5.47 5.04 32.49
C LEU A 788 -5.48 5.73 33.86
N SER A 789 -4.31 6.06 34.39
CA SER A 789 -4.19 6.82 35.64
C SER A 789 -3.04 7.80 35.54
N PHE A 790 -3.35 9.09 35.65
CA PHE A 790 -2.41 10.20 35.50
C PHE A 790 -2.92 11.44 36.24
N ARG A 791 -2.15 12.52 36.28
CA ARG A 791 -2.58 13.80 36.85
C ARG A 791 -2.65 14.85 35.74
N VAL A 792 -3.72 15.65 35.70
CA VAL A 792 -3.75 16.90 34.93
C VAL A 792 -3.24 18.01 35.83
N ASN A 793 -2.09 18.57 35.47
CA ASN A 793 -1.44 19.64 36.22
C ASN A 793 -2.06 21.00 35.88
N SER A 794 -2.27 21.27 34.59
CA SER A 794 -2.79 22.55 34.12
C SER A 794 -3.45 22.45 32.74
N ILE A 795 -4.29 23.45 32.43
CA ILE A 795 -4.83 23.71 31.10
C ILE A 795 -4.53 25.15 30.73
N GLN A 796 -4.33 25.39 29.44
CA GLN A 796 -4.20 26.71 28.88
C GLN A 796 -4.87 26.80 27.52
N LEU A 797 -5.44 27.98 27.27
CA LEU A 797 -5.89 28.37 25.96
C LEU A 797 -4.93 29.41 25.39
N LEU A 798 -4.52 29.18 24.16
CA LEU A 798 -3.72 30.09 23.35
C LEU A 798 -4.68 30.67 22.34
N ALA A 799 -5.39 31.73 22.72
CA ALA A 799 -6.37 32.39 21.88
C ALA A 799 -5.89 33.79 21.50
N LYS A 800 -6.43 34.30 20.38
CA LYS A 800 -6.15 35.62 19.87
C LYS A 800 -6.86 36.72 20.65
#